data_AF-A0A1S6K825-F1
#
_entry.id   AF-A0A1S6K825-F1
#
_cell.length_a   1.000
_cell.length_b   1.000
_cell.length_c   1.000
_cell.angle_alpha   90.00
_cell.angle_beta   90.00
_cell.angle_gamma   90.00
#
_symmetry.space_group_name_H-M   'P 1'
#
loop_
_entity.id
_entity.type
_entity.pdbx_description
1 polymer ?
#
loop_
_entity_poly.entity_id
_entity_poly.type
_entity_poly.pdbx_seq_one_letter_code
_entity_poly.pdbx_strand_id
1 'polypeptide(L)'
;MGSLEQLLVRIHDLDAPVQPEQLGESASQKPSLDVNGKVGRAVWWNDETAKYMVHLLEAVYVSVPEVNLERYDPPKAQDGGFDIVWPSHQESLPDFAWSMSEVLQKKGWCLIQMIVDEDVRKGAVKQVGEFTKFKALREEFVSDYLGHGGKGKVGFVDTEIPDPDRLSSLRSDALSLFDRNLTNLAAAAAPLTFDMMDFHFGDRTKGMLWTQFSSGKEEQTLKPERISEEDVDEGKVEEHIMFLQRRKLCCMTCLENEGGNITLMSRPDLNANHVVLPLAPRKILVFRSDRMTFRFEPVGRFAVLQSWILEEPPKLSALKIEGDVVSKAEAHGILKGRPYPEGDKVHVMSVMTRLPGDGFGPNEYWSMLLEGTDGEVPIPFLRWDVDLYCTKEGEPHQFGKAYAQHGGFCRHEQIFSFDNKFFDISDHEAKYMSPGQRVFAEDGYTVMYRAGHSRESINGQAIGVFIGDTGSDWTPFNVVEYDIDIGGGQMMRVGGPATTAITGGNNSVTVSRLMHLFNMTGPTGTADTACSSSLVATGVAMSWMRERRMAATMVHAESRIKESIAGGVCVQIGPGSYIAMCGLNMISPVGRCFTFDESGDGYARGEGTGLMFLRGSTEFEDTLEQNACILGCCINQDGRSASMTAPNGPSQQACIAASMREAELEARMINLAECHGTGTALGDPIEVGALRNAMEPRDFALCLTSSKSNIGHLEGGAGIAGLLKCILMLMAGTCPPNAHCRQLNPHLSVGGFPCFFDTEGIDTHLNSALTGVSSFGFGGTNGRCDIWGQARFGVNRCGELDVEELDQITVTCPVTLGPINSVTGEPALRPSGERKRYKADVLRDEFAPYDISRYAYTGGFRYRMTELPEEREEDLPSDVSPYICGSWSGFTEMEEMESQGNGWYLATVVLGESRCETFDLTLNRERSLSMYPAQHRATSKIWINGPDGGSDGRKWIIDGRDLEIPAGTTYRIHFRWSAERMEIFWEEASQTADATALSFEHTYYVAGTFSKWRCMALARGAKEGAWEGSFTIGSQGKEEFQFVRDRDWQQVVYPAKPKTAKPGVPVRGPDDLGKGKHFTVRGQPGETIQVELSIVDAKVAVRATSPTRGTVEWHSLEGWERHEYSAVGSFNEGVPLPMSMDLMKPGIFKCRVKVGDSFYPEYNAFLELFQVTVDDDVQHTFYPDKNLSRSGEAIVRGPDSGGSDKNFLVRSLLPYKAFEIVLDLTAEDRRRVVTWSWVSDELEDGSST
;
A
#
# COMPACT_ATOMS: atom_id res chain seq x y z
N MET A 1 -34.33 39.67 -27.85
CA MET A 1 -35.41 38.68 -27.70
C MET A 1 -34.74 37.38 -27.32
N GLY A 2 -35.13 36.80 -26.18
CA GLY A 2 -34.36 35.75 -25.48
C GLY A 2 -33.87 36.13 -24.07
N SER A 3 -34.13 37.36 -23.58
CA SER A 3 -33.52 37.89 -22.34
C SER A 3 -33.93 37.22 -21.03
N LEU A 4 -35.02 36.44 -21.02
CA LEU A 4 -35.56 35.80 -19.81
C LEU A 4 -35.31 34.28 -19.74
N GLU A 5 -34.66 33.68 -20.75
CA GLU A 5 -34.45 32.23 -20.80
C GLU A 5 -33.62 31.74 -19.59
N GLN A 6 -34.03 30.62 -19.00
CA GLN A 6 -33.54 30.01 -17.76
C GLN A 6 -33.73 30.83 -16.47
N LEU A 7 -34.21 32.08 -16.54
CA LEU A 7 -34.50 32.90 -15.37
C LEU A 7 -35.83 32.52 -14.70
N LEU A 8 -35.94 32.85 -13.41
CA LEU A 8 -37.22 32.83 -12.71
C LEU A 8 -38.03 34.05 -13.09
N VAL A 9 -39.30 33.81 -13.39
CA VAL A 9 -40.24 34.83 -13.83
C VAL A 9 -41.54 34.72 -13.04
N ARG A 10 -42.18 35.86 -12.79
CA ARG A 10 -43.55 35.94 -12.30
C ARG A 10 -44.48 36.34 -13.45
N ILE A 11 -45.61 35.66 -13.54
CA ILE A 11 -46.64 35.94 -14.55
C ILE A 11 -47.56 37.04 -14.03
N HIS A 12 -47.87 38.03 -14.85
CA HIS A 12 -48.80 39.11 -14.51
C HIS A 12 -49.68 39.51 -15.70
N ASP A 13 -50.83 40.14 -15.39
CA ASP A 13 -51.72 40.81 -16.34
C ASP A 13 -52.21 39.98 -17.54
N LEU A 14 -52.45 38.67 -17.35
CA LEU A 14 -53.15 37.84 -18.36
C LEU A 14 -54.67 37.98 -18.25
N ASP A 15 -55.33 38.23 -19.38
CA ASP A 15 -56.78 38.49 -19.46
C ASP A 15 -57.67 37.24 -19.29
N ALA A 16 -57.11 36.03 -19.43
CA ALA A 16 -57.86 34.78 -19.34
C ALA A 16 -57.00 33.62 -18.79
N PRO A 17 -57.62 32.61 -18.15
CA PRO A 17 -56.92 31.39 -17.72
C PRO A 17 -56.19 30.69 -18.88
N VAL A 18 -54.97 30.23 -18.62
CA VAL A 18 -54.11 29.58 -19.62
C VAL A 18 -54.32 28.08 -19.58
N GLN A 19 -54.38 27.45 -20.76
CA GLN A 19 -54.40 25.99 -20.85
C GLN A 19 -53.00 25.44 -20.62
N PRO A 20 -52.82 24.50 -19.67
CA PRO A 20 -51.56 23.80 -19.49
C PRO A 20 -51.11 23.09 -20.78
N GLU A 21 -49.83 23.21 -21.13
CA GLU A 21 -49.23 22.46 -22.23
C GLU A 21 -48.86 21.05 -21.77
N GLN A 22 -49.16 20.05 -22.61
CA GLN A 22 -48.92 18.64 -22.33
C GLN A 22 -47.67 18.16 -23.07
N LEU A 23 -46.64 17.72 -22.34
CA LEU A 23 -45.46 17.06 -22.89
C LEU A 23 -45.64 15.53 -22.75
N GLY A 24 -45.96 14.83 -23.85
CA GLY A 24 -46.06 13.35 -23.93
C GLY A 24 -47.45 12.78 -24.32
N GLU A 25 -47.49 11.51 -24.76
CA GLU A 25 -48.62 10.90 -25.49
C GLU A 25 -49.80 10.36 -24.63
N SER A 26 -49.82 10.45 -23.29
CA SER A 26 -50.97 9.92 -22.51
C SER A 26 -51.28 10.63 -21.17
N ALA A 27 -51.95 11.78 -21.23
CA ALA A 27 -52.56 12.36 -20.03
C ALA A 27 -53.88 13.09 -20.32
N SER A 28 -54.88 12.89 -19.46
CA SER A 28 -56.16 13.61 -19.49
C SER A 28 -55.97 15.13 -19.46
N GLN A 29 -56.77 15.88 -20.23
CA GLN A 29 -56.75 17.36 -20.26
C GLN A 29 -56.92 17.95 -18.85
N LYS A 30 -55.90 18.68 -18.38
CA LYS A 30 -56.00 19.48 -17.14
C LYS A 30 -56.85 20.73 -17.44
N PRO A 31 -57.69 21.21 -16.50
CA PRO A 31 -58.50 22.42 -16.70
C PRO A 31 -57.63 23.67 -16.86
N SER A 32 -58.15 24.69 -17.54
CA SER A 32 -57.49 25.99 -17.68
C SER A 32 -57.20 26.62 -16.32
N LEU A 33 -55.99 27.13 -16.15
CA LEU A 33 -55.46 27.57 -14.86
C LEU A 33 -55.31 29.10 -14.85
N ASP A 34 -55.78 29.76 -13.79
CA ASP A 34 -55.34 31.13 -13.50
C ASP A 34 -53.88 31.08 -13.03
N VAL A 35 -53.03 31.81 -13.75
CA VAL A 35 -51.57 31.80 -13.56
C VAL A 35 -51.03 33.17 -13.17
N ASN A 36 -51.87 34.21 -13.07
CA ASN A 36 -51.43 35.52 -12.61
C ASN A 36 -50.91 35.43 -11.16
N GLY A 37 -49.74 36.04 -10.91
CA GLY A 37 -49.03 35.97 -9.65
C GLY A 37 -48.21 34.70 -9.43
N LYS A 38 -48.32 33.69 -10.30
CA LYS A 38 -47.51 32.46 -10.19
C LYS A 38 -46.09 32.68 -10.68
N VAL A 39 -45.18 31.90 -10.11
CA VAL A 39 -43.74 31.93 -10.41
C VAL A 39 -43.35 30.63 -11.12
N GLY A 40 -42.48 30.74 -12.11
CA GLY A 40 -41.92 29.60 -12.83
C GLY A 40 -40.56 29.92 -13.44
N ARG A 41 -39.93 28.92 -14.05
CA ARG A 41 -38.73 29.10 -14.87
C ARG A 41 -39.12 29.24 -16.33
N ALA A 42 -38.66 30.29 -17.00
CA ALA A 42 -38.78 30.40 -18.45
C ALA A 42 -37.78 29.43 -19.08
N VAL A 43 -38.24 28.36 -19.72
CA VAL A 43 -37.39 27.25 -20.17
C VAL A 43 -36.81 27.53 -21.56
N TRP A 44 -37.66 27.90 -22.51
CA TRP A 44 -37.26 28.21 -23.88
C TRP A 44 -38.27 29.16 -24.54
N TRP A 45 -37.81 29.87 -25.58
CA TRP A 45 -38.61 30.84 -26.33
C TRP A 45 -39.15 30.23 -27.63
N ASN A 46 -40.45 30.37 -27.88
CA ASN A 46 -41.08 29.92 -29.12
C ASN A 46 -41.26 31.08 -30.10
N ASP A 47 -40.44 31.12 -31.15
CA ASP A 47 -40.49 32.15 -32.19
C ASP A 47 -41.81 32.16 -32.98
N GLU A 48 -42.46 31.02 -33.19
CA GLU A 48 -43.70 30.92 -33.95
C GLU A 48 -44.90 31.53 -33.21
N THR A 49 -44.91 31.40 -31.88
CA THR A 49 -46.01 31.89 -31.04
C THR A 49 -45.69 33.19 -30.30
N ALA A 50 -44.43 33.65 -30.37
CA ALA A 50 -43.90 34.79 -29.62
C ALA A 50 -44.18 34.70 -28.11
N LYS A 51 -44.00 33.50 -27.54
CA LYS A 51 -44.24 33.19 -26.12
C LYS A 51 -43.08 32.40 -25.55
N TYR A 52 -42.85 32.59 -24.25
CA TYR A 52 -41.99 31.71 -23.46
C TYR A 52 -42.78 30.50 -22.99
N MET A 53 -42.15 29.33 -23.07
CA MET A 53 -42.56 28.16 -22.30
C MET A 53 -42.12 28.34 -20.85
N VAL A 54 -43.07 28.49 -19.93
CA VAL A 54 -42.78 28.65 -18.50
C VAL A 54 -43.16 27.39 -17.75
N HIS A 55 -42.19 26.78 -17.06
CA HIS A 55 -42.41 25.68 -16.14
C HIS A 55 -42.67 26.25 -14.74
N LEU A 56 -43.94 26.24 -14.33
CA LEU A 56 -44.37 26.72 -13.02
C LEU A 56 -43.81 25.84 -11.90
N LEU A 57 -43.61 26.42 -10.71
CA LEU A 57 -43.16 25.68 -9.53
C LEU A 57 -44.13 24.55 -9.12
N GLU A 58 -45.39 24.61 -9.57
CA GLU A 58 -46.40 23.56 -9.44
C GLU A 58 -46.26 22.40 -10.45
N ALA A 59 -45.15 22.33 -11.19
CA ALA A 59 -44.87 21.34 -12.23
C ALA A 59 -45.87 21.34 -13.40
N VAL A 60 -46.23 22.55 -13.85
CA VAL A 60 -47.14 22.77 -14.99
C VAL A 60 -46.45 23.65 -16.02
N TYR A 61 -46.51 23.25 -17.28
CA TYR A 61 -46.00 24.04 -18.40
C TYR A 61 -47.10 24.94 -18.96
N VAL A 62 -46.79 26.21 -19.18
CA VAL A 62 -47.72 27.20 -19.79
C VAL A 62 -46.97 28.10 -20.77
N SER A 63 -47.61 28.42 -21.89
CA SER A 63 -47.07 29.39 -22.86
C SER A 63 -47.54 30.80 -22.54
N VAL A 64 -46.60 31.69 -22.24
CA VAL A 64 -46.87 33.06 -21.77
C VAL A 64 -46.09 34.09 -22.62
N PRO A 65 -46.72 35.17 -23.11
CA PRO A 65 -46.01 36.25 -23.81
C PRO A 65 -44.94 36.92 -22.93
N GLU A 66 -43.81 37.33 -23.50
CA GLU A 66 -42.73 38.00 -22.76
C GLU A 66 -43.20 39.25 -21.99
N VAL A 67 -44.17 39.99 -22.54
CA VAL A 67 -44.77 41.20 -21.92
C VAL A 67 -45.48 40.90 -20.59
N ASN A 68 -45.92 39.66 -20.39
CA ASN A 68 -46.62 39.21 -19.19
C ASN A 68 -45.69 38.51 -18.18
N LEU A 69 -44.37 38.61 -18.39
CA LEU A 69 -43.35 38.02 -17.54
C LEU A 69 -42.42 39.10 -16.98
N GLU A 70 -42.32 39.15 -15.66
CA GLU A 70 -41.31 39.94 -14.95
C GLU A 70 -40.26 39.02 -14.33
N ARG A 71 -38.99 39.41 -14.31
CA ARG A 71 -37.95 38.68 -13.58
C ARG A 71 -38.31 38.63 -12.09
N TYR A 72 -38.23 37.45 -11.49
CA TYR A 72 -38.50 37.22 -10.08
C TYR A 72 -37.23 36.86 -9.33
N ASP A 73 -36.79 37.72 -8.42
CA ASP A 73 -35.73 37.42 -7.47
C ASP A 73 -36.38 36.94 -6.14
N PRO A 74 -36.15 35.69 -5.70
CA PRO A 74 -36.77 35.17 -4.49
C PRO A 74 -36.26 35.88 -3.23
N PRO A 75 -37.09 35.99 -2.16
CA PRO A 75 -36.61 36.42 -0.85
C PRO A 75 -35.46 35.55 -0.34
N LYS A 76 -34.73 36.03 0.68
CA LYS A 76 -33.73 35.19 1.35
C LYS A 76 -34.42 33.97 1.99
N ALA A 77 -33.71 32.85 2.06
CA ALA A 77 -34.23 31.61 2.64
C ALA A 77 -34.75 31.80 4.08
N GLN A 78 -34.08 32.62 4.89
CA GLN A 78 -34.49 32.97 6.26
C GLN A 78 -35.83 33.72 6.33
N ASP A 79 -36.18 34.45 5.27
CA ASP A 79 -37.41 35.23 5.16
C ASP A 79 -38.54 34.45 4.45
N GLY A 80 -38.39 33.12 4.30
CA GLY A 80 -39.37 32.24 3.64
C GLY A 80 -39.12 31.98 2.15
N GLY A 81 -38.00 32.47 1.60
CA GLY A 81 -37.61 32.26 0.21
C GLY A 81 -36.85 30.95 -0.05
N PHE A 82 -35.85 30.99 -0.92
CA PHE A 82 -34.97 29.85 -1.28
C PHE A 82 -33.70 30.35 -1.99
N ASP A 83 -32.66 29.51 -2.03
CA ASP A 83 -31.39 29.83 -2.70
C ASP A 83 -31.42 29.46 -4.19
N ILE A 84 -31.91 28.26 -4.50
CA ILE A 84 -31.95 27.72 -5.88
C ILE A 84 -33.25 26.96 -6.13
N VAL A 85 -33.56 26.70 -7.40
CA VAL A 85 -34.76 25.95 -7.83
C VAL A 85 -34.34 24.67 -8.52
N TRP A 86 -35.02 23.57 -8.19
CA TRP A 86 -34.85 22.27 -8.82
C TRP A 86 -34.95 22.38 -10.35
N PRO A 87 -34.10 21.68 -11.13
CA PRO A 87 -34.08 21.82 -12.57
C PRO A 87 -35.38 21.30 -13.19
N SER A 88 -35.80 21.94 -14.30
CA SER A 88 -37.01 21.57 -15.05
C SER A 88 -36.83 20.30 -15.89
N HIS A 89 -35.59 20.03 -16.31
CA HIS A 89 -35.19 18.87 -17.10
C HIS A 89 -33.98 18.19 -16.46
N GLN A 90 -33.85 16.88 -16.63
CA GLN A 90 -32.73 16.12 -16.07
C GLN A 90 -31.38 16.55 -16.67
N GLU A 91 -31.35 17.01 -17.92
CA GLU A 91 -30.12 17.47 -18.59
C GLU A 91 -29.46 18.67 -17.89
N SER A 92 -30.23 19.46 -17.12
CA SER A 92 -29.72 20.60 -16.36
C SER A 92 -29.26 20.24 -14.93
N LEU A 93 -29.26 18.96 -14.55
CA LEU A 93 -28.79 18.51 -13.23
C LEU A 93 -27.33 18.87 -12.95
N PRO A 94 -26.38 18.80 -13.90
CA PRO A 94 -24.99 19.18 -13.66
C PRO A 94 -24.82 20.66 -13.26
N ASP A 95 -25.42 21.59 -14.02
CA ASP A 95 -25.37 23.03 -13.73
C ASP A 95 -26.04 23.37 -12.39
N PHE A 96 -27.13 22.66 -12.10
CA PHE A 96 -27.81 22.76 -10.82
C PHE A 96 -26.92 22.29 -9.65
N ALA A 97 -26.24 21.15 -9.81
CA ALA A 97 -25.33 20.62 -8.80
C ALA A 97 -24.14 21.57 -8.57
N TRP A 98 -23.61 22.19 -9.63
CA TRP A 98 -22.60 23.24 -9.52
C TRP A 98 -23.09 24.41 -8.65
N SER A 99 -24.25 24.97 -9.00
CA SER A 99 -24.85 26.09 -8.28
C SER A 99 -25.12 25.75 -6.81
N MET A 100 -25.59 24.53 -6.52
CA MET A 100 -25.80 24.04 -5.16
C MET A 100 -24.48 23.96 -4.39
N SER A 101 -23.45 23.38 -4.98
CA SER A 101 -22.15 23.21 -4.34
C SER A 101 -21.46 24.54 -4.06
N GLU A 102 -21.61 25.56 -4.92
CA GLU A 102 -21.14 26.93 -4.63
C GLU A 102 -21.84 27.54 -3.40
N VAL A 103 -23.16 27.35 -3.28
CA VAL A 103 -23.92 27.82 -2.12
C VAL A 103 -23.49 27.06 -0.85
N LEU A 104 -23.31 25.74 -0.94
CA LEU A 104 -22.84 24.91 0.18
C LEU A 104 -21.42 25.27 0.61
N GLN A 105 -20.52 25.55 -0.32
CA GLN A 105 -19.15 25.99 -0.02
C GLN A 105 -19.16 27.32 0.76
N LYS A 106 -20.02 28.26 0.36
CA LYS A 106 -20.10 29.59 0.97
C LYS A 106 -20.86 29.63 2.31
N LYS A 107 -21.99 28.93 2.40
CA LYS A 107 -22.92 29.01 3.56
C LYS A 107 -22.87 27.78 4.47
N GLY A 108 -22.41 26.64 3.96
CA GLY A 108 -22.54 25.34 4.61
C GLY A 108 -23.93 24.70 4.48
N TRP A 109 -24.91 25.40 3.89
CA TRP A 109 -26.29 24.92 3.69
C TRP A 109 -26.92 25.59 2.47
N CYS A 110 -27.91 24.92 1.87
CA CYS A 110 -28.63 25.37 0.69
C CYS A 110 -30.12 24.97 0.80
N LEU A 111 -31.02 25.94 0.63
CA LEU A 111 -32.46 25.69 0.57
C LEU A 111 -32.95 25.68 -0.87
N ILE A 112 -33.42 24.51 -1.32
CA ILE A 112 -33.83 24.25 -2.70
C ILE A 112 -35.36 24.27 -2.78
N GLN A 113 -35.91 25.04 -3.72
CA GLN A 113 -37.32 24.98 -4.08
C GLN A 113 -37.56 23.85 -5.08
N MET A 114 -38.42 22.89 -4.73
CA MET A 114 -38.82 21.82 -5.64
C MET A 114 -39.82 22.31 -6.69
N ILE A 115 -39.76 21.71 -7.88
CA ILE A 115 -40.82 21.76 -8.88
C ILE A 115 -41.54 20.41 -8.84
N VAL A 116 -42.74 20.36 -8.26
CA VAL A 116 -43.50 19.11 -8.07
C VAL A 116 -45.00 19.34 -8.15
N ASP A 117 -45.70 18.38 -8.78
CA ASP A 117 -47.15 18.36 -8.86
C ASP A 117 -47.75 18.07 -7.47
N GLU A 118 -48.78 18.85 -7.11
CA GLU A 118 -49.38 18.78 -5.79
C GLU A 118 -50.08 17.44 -5.51
N ASP A 119 -50.63 16.78 -6.53
CA ASP A 119 -51.27 15.47 -6.39
C ASP A 119 -50.21 14.39 -6.16
N VAL A 120 -49.03 14.51 -6.79
CA VAL A 120 -47.89 13.61 -6.55
C VAL A 120 -47.38 13.77 -5.12
N ARG A 121 -47.22 15.01 -4.63
CA ARG A 121 -46.83 15.27 -3.24
C ARG A 121 -47.85 14.69 -2.25
N LYS A 122 -49.15 14.95 -2.46
CA LYS A 122 -50.22 14.39 -1.61
C LYS A 122 -50.25 12.86 -1.66
N GLY A 123 -49.97 12.27 -2.81
CA GLY A 123 -49.79 10.82 -2.98
C GLY A 123 -48.66 10.29 -2.09
N ALA A 124 -47.50 10.94 -2.09
CA ALA A 124 -46.38 10.57 -1.23
C ALA A 124 -46.73 10.70 0.26
N VAL A 125 -47.39 11.78 0.68
CA VAL A 125 -47.85 11.96 2.07
C VAL A 125 -48.84 10.86 2.48
N LYS A 126 -49.75 10.47 1.59
CA LYS A 126 -50.66 9.35 1.83
C LYS A 126 -49.90 8.04 2.04
N GLN A 127 -48.90 7.76 1.20
CA GLN A 127 -48.04 6.56 1.35
C GLN A 127 -47.25 6.58 2.66
N VAL A 128 -46.78 7.75 3.13
CA VAL A 128 -46.16 7.89 4.46
C VAL A 128 -47.15 7.49 5.57
N GLY A 129 -48.41 7.88 5.45
CA GLY A 129 -49.47 7.47 6.39
C GLY A 129 -49.81 5.98 6.37
N GLU A 130 -49.56 5.29 5.25
CA GLU A 130 -49.76 3.84 5.08
C GLU A 130 -48.50 3.02 5.42
N PHE A 131 -47.37 3.68 5.70
CA PHE A 131 -46.11 3.01 6.02
C PHE A 131 -46.17 2.31 7.38
N THR A 132 -45.71 1.05 7.46
CA THR A 132 -45.85 0.22 8.67
C THR A 132 -44.52 -0.18 9.31
N LYS A 133 -43.40 -0.08 8.59
CA LYS A 133 -42.07 -0.53 9.06
C LYS A 133 -41.34 0.51 9.92
N PHE A 134 -42.05 1.20 10.82
CA PHE A 134 -41.43 2.17 11.73
C PHE A 134 -40.65 1.46 12.86
N LYS A 135 -39.53 2.02 13.27
CA LYS A 135 -38.65 1.50 14.35
C LYS A 135 -38.26 2.60 15.32
N ALA A 136 -37.92 2.23 16.55
CA ALA A 136 -37.32 3.13 17.53
C ALA A 136 -35.80 3.22 17.28
N LEU A 137 -35.26 4.44 17.28
CA LEU A 137 -33.81 4.65 17.37
C LEU A 137 -33.36 4.43 18.81
N ARG A 138 -32.08 4.10 19.02
CA ARG A 138 -31.48 4.13 20.36
C ARG A 138 -31.36 5.57 20.86
N GLU A 139 -31.53 5.79 22.16
CA GLU A 139 -31.57 7.12 22.80
C GLU A 139 -30.37 7.98 22.37
N GLU A 140 -29.19 7.40 22.34
CA GLU A 140 -27.92 8.07 22.02
C GLU A 140 -27.76 8.38 20.52
N PHE A 141 -28.52 7.71 19.66
CA PHE A 141 -28.53 7.95 18.20
C PHE A 141 -29.56 9.01 17.79
N VAL A 142 -30.56 9.29 18.64
CA VAL A 142 -31.69 10.17 18.29
C VAL A 142 -31.22 11.54 17.81
N SER A 143 -30.29 12.18 18.53
CA SER A 143 -29.80 13.52 18.16
C SER A 143 -29.06 13.52 16.83
N ASP A 144 -28.40 12.42 16.47
CA ASP A 144 -27.64 12.31 15.23
C ASP A 144 -28.54 12.19 13.99
N TYR A 145 -29.71 11.56 14.13
CA TYR A 145 -30.68 11.41 13.04
C TYR A 145 -31.71 12.53 13.01
N LEU A 146 -32.24 12.94 14.17
CA LEU A 146 -33.41 13.83 14.29
C LEU A 146 -33.08 15.23 14.82
N GLY A 147 -31.81 15.49 15.12
CA GLY A 147 -31.37 16.75 15.71
C GLY A 147 -31.71 16.88 17.20
N HIS A 148 -31.25 17.97 17.80
CA HIS A 148 -31.42 18.28 19.23
C HIS A 148 -32.89 18.40 19.61
N GLY A 149 -33.36 17.52 20.49
CA GLY A 149 -34.76 17.50 20.94
C GLY A 149 -35.75 16.92 19.91
N GLY A 150 -35.26 16.30 18.83
CA GLY A 150 -36.08 15.67 17.81
C GLY A 150 -37.00 14.58 18.37
N LYS A 151 -38.24 14.53 17.88
CA LYS A 151 -39.26 13.56 18.27
C LYS A 151 -40.00 13.04 17.04
N GLY A 152 -40.51 11.81 17.12
CA GLY A 152 -41.28 11.17 16.07
C GLY A 152 -40.82 9.75 15.81
N LYS A 153 -41.46 9.11 14.84
CA LYS A 153 -41.14 7.76 14.40
C LYS A 153 -40.35 7.79 13.09
N VAL A 154 -39.43 6.85 12.95
CA VAL A 154 -38.57 6.72 11.75
C VAL A 154 -38.77 5.40 11.04
N GLY A 155 -38.66 5.41 9.71
CA GLY A 155 -38.73 4.23 8.87
C GLY A 155 -37.84 4.38 7.64
N PHE A 156 -37.27 3.30 7.12
CA PHE A 156 -36.38 3.36 5.97
C PHE A 156 -37.10 2.84 4.72
N VAL A 157 -36.99 3.57 3.62
CA VAL A 157 -37.59 3.21 2.34
C VAL A 157 -36.73 2.13 1.68
N ASP A 158 -37.34 1.00 1.34
CA ASP A 158 -36.72 -0.07 0.53
C ASP A 158 -37.15 0.11 -0.93
N THR A 159 -36.45 0.95 -1.69
CA THR A 159 -36.65 1.05 -3.14
C THR A 159 -35.81 -0.02 -3.84
N GLU A 160 -36.41 -1.16 -4.18
CA GLU A 160 -35.90 -1.98 -5.28
C GLU A 160 -36.06 -1.14 -6.56
N ILE A 161 -34.97 -0.89 -7.29
CA ILE A 161 -35.02 -0.15 -8.56
C ILE A 161 -35.92 -0.95 -9.51
N PRO A 162 -37.10 -0.45 -9.89
CA PRO A 162 -37.96 -1.15 -10.83
C PRO A 162 -37.29 -1.14 -12.20
N ASP A 163 -37.46 -2.24 -12.92
CA ASP A 163 -37.14 -2.42 -14.35
C ASP A 163 -37.44 -1.11 -15.16
N PRO A 164 -36.43 -0.53 -15.85
CA PRO A 164 -36.56 0.74 -16.57
C PRO A 164 -37.67 0.75 -17.65
N ASP A 165 -38.15 -0.41 -18.08
CA ASP A 165 -39.19 -0.53 -19.10
C ASP A 165 -40.63 -0.26 -18.62
N ARG A 166 -40.86 0.07 -17.34
CA ARG A 166 -42.21 0.37 -16.78
C ARG A 166 -42.44 1.86 -16.46
N LEU A 167 -42.48 2.71 -17.49
CA LEU A 167 -42.82 4.14 -17.36
C LEU A 167 -44.25 4.42 -16.83
N SER A 168 -45.19 3.46 -16.93
CA SER A 168 -46.58 3.65 -16.51
C SER A 168 -46.83 3.53 -15.00
N SER A 169 -45.86 3.04 -14.21
CA SER A 169 -45.97 2.86 -12.75
C SER A 169 -45.52 4.07 -11.93
N LEU A 170 -45.00 5.12 -12.56
CA LEU A 170 -44.50 6.32 -11.88
C LEU A 170 -45.56 7.09 -11.07
N ARG A 171 -46.85 6.92 -11.39
CA ARG A 171 -47.96 7.52 -10.62
C ARG A 171 -48.41 6.67 -9.43
N SER A 172 -48.11 5.36 -9.42
CA SER A 172 -48.50 4.46 -8.33
C SER A 172 -47.53 4.47 -7.16
N ASP A 173 -46.31 5.02 -7.34
CA ASP A 173 -45.30 5.09 -6.28
C ASP A 173 -44.66 6.47 -6.13
N ALA A 174 -45.42 7.41 -5.57
CA ALA A 174 -45.03 8.82 -5.47
C ALA A 174 -43.87 9.07 -4.49
N LEU A 175 -43.75 8.30 -3.41
CA LEU A 175 -42.69 8.43 -2.42
C LEU A 175 -41.33 8.04 -3.01
N SER A 176 -41.29 6.96 -3.81
CA SER A 176 -40.06 6.52 -4.49
C SER A 176 -39.53 7.55 -5.50
N LEU A 177 -40.40 8.41 -6.06
CA LEU A 177 -39.95 9.54 -6.88
C LEU A 177 -39.11 10.53 -6.07
N PHE A 178 -39.52 10.84 -4.83
CA PHE A 178 -38.77 11.75 -3.96
C PHE A 178 -37.43 11.14 -3.52
N ASP A 179 -37.39 9.85 -3.18
CA ASP A 179 -36.13 9.19 -2.84
C ASP A 179 -35.18 9.12 -4.05
N ARG A 180 -35.72 8.84 -5.25
CA ARG A 180 -34.93 8.90 -6.49
C ARG A 180 -34.38 10.29 -6.79
N ASN A 181 -35.11 11.35 -6.47
CA ASN A 181 -34.58 12.72 -6.62
C ASN A 181 -33.37 12.95 -5.71
N LEU A 182 -33.35 12.40 -4.50
CA LEU A 182 -32.17 12.45 -3.63
C LEU A 182 -30.99 11.64 -4.20
N THR A 183 -31.26 10.48 -4.81
CA THR A 183 -30.23 9.71 -5.53
C THR A 183 -29.66 10.50 -6.72
N ASN A 184 -30.51 11.13 -7.53
CA ASN A 184 -30.07 11.96 -8.66
C ASN A 184 -29.27 13.18 -8.20
N LEU A 185 -29.67 13.81 -7.08
CA LEU A 185 -28.96 14.91 -6.46
C LEU A 185 -27.56 14.49 -6.03
N ALA A 186 -27.47 13.36 -5.32
CA ALA A 186 -26.21 12.78 -4.86
C ALA A 186 -25.29 12.45 -6.04
N ALA A 187 -25.80 11.79 -7.08
CA ALA A 187 -25.04 11.45 -8.28
C ALA A 187 -24.54 12.68 -9.04
N ALA A 188 -25.36 13.73 -9.16
CA ALA A 188 -24.96 14.98 -9.82
C ALA A 188 -23.93 15.78 -9.00
N ALA A 189 -24.03 15.74 -7.67
CA ALA A 189 -23.07 16.41 -6.79
C ALA A 189 -21.75 15.64 -6.62
N ALA A 190 -21.75 14.31 -6.80
CA ALA A 190 -20.60 13.43 -6.54
C ALA A 190 -19.28 13.90 -7.18
N PRO A 191 -19.24 14.33 -8.46
CA PRO A 191 -17.99 14.82 -9.07
C PRO A 191 -17.46 16.12 -8.46
N LEU A 192 -18.30 16.87 -7.75
CA LEU A 192 -18.00 18.21 -7.20
C LEU A 192 -17.68 18.18 -5.70
N THR A 193 -18.05 17.10 -4.99
CA THR A 193 -17.94 17.08 -3.51
C THR A 193 -16.52 17.31 -3.04
N PHE A 194 -15.55 16.74 -3.74
CA PHE A 194 -14.16 16.85 -3.37
C PHE A 194 -13.66 18.30 -3.55
N ASP A 195 -13.77 18.84 -4.77
CA ASP A 195 -13.18 20.13 -5.11
C ASP A 195 -13.88 21.33 -4.47
N MET A 196 -15.18 21.24 -4.20
CA MET A 196 -15.95 22.34 -3.61
C MET A 196 -16.17 22.22 -2.11
N MET A 197 -16.16 20.99 -1.59
CA MET A 197 -16.61 20.71 -0.22
C MET A 197 -15.64 19.83 0.58
N ASP A 198 -14.47 19.47 0.03
CA ASP A 198 -13.37 18.82 0.76
C ASP A 198 -13.74 17.43 1.33
N PHE A 199 -14.41 16.60 0.52
CA PHE A 199 -14.61 15.17 0.82
C PHE A 199 -14.89 14.33 -0.44
N HIS A 200 -14.48 13.07 -0.43
CA HIS A 200 -14.74 12.13 -1.54
C HIS A 200 -16.14 11.53 -1.43
N PHE A 201 -16.96 11.64 -2.48
CA PHE A 201 -18.26 10.96 -2.49
C PHE A 201 -18.09 9.44 -2.37
N GLY A 202 -18.73 8.84 -1.38
CA GLY A 202 -18.76 7.39 -1.19
C GLY A 202 -20.10 6.80 -1.61
N ASP A 203 -21.13 7.07 -0.82
CA ASP A 203 -22.47 6.51 -1.02
C ASP A 203 -23.55 7.44 -0.44
N ARG A 204 -24.83 7.12 -0.69
CA ARG A 204 -26.00 7.75 -0.05
C ARG A 204 -26.71 6.73 0.84
N THR A 205 -27.06 7.13 2.06
CA THR A 205 -27.93 6.29 2.91
C THR A 205 -29.30 6.07 2.25
N LYS A 206 -29.99 4.99 2.62
CA LYS A 206 -31.42 4.82 2.31
C LYS A 206 -32.22 6.05 2.79
N GLY A 207 -33.30 6.37 2.07
CA GLY A 207 -34.23 7.41 2.50
C GLY A 207 -34.91 7.05 3.82
N MET A 208 -34.72 7.89 4.83
CA MET A 208 -35.36 7.79 6.15
C MET A 208 -36.60 8.68 6.18
N LEU A 209 -37.76 8.07 6.32
CA LEU A 209 -39.01 8.74 6.66
C LEU A 209 -39.01 9.16 8.13
N TRP A 210 -39.43 10.38 8.39
CA TRP A 210 -39.61 10.92 9.73
C TRP A 210 -40.94 11.68 9.82
N THR A 211 -41.79 11.30 10.78
CA THR A 211 -43.11 11.92 11.01
C THR A 211 -43.51 11.83 12.49
N GLN A 212 -44.54 12.56 12.92
CA GLN A 212 -45.05 12.46 14.28
C GLN A 212 -45.69 11.10 14.60
N PHE A 213 -45.81 10.80 15.89
CA PHE A 213 -46.61 9.68 16.37
C PHE A 213 -48.11 9.94 16.12
N SER A 214 -48.83 8.90 15.70
CA SER A 214 -50.27 8.93 15.47
C SER A 214 -51.09 8.88 16.76
N SER A 215 -50.51 8.37 17.85
CA SER A 215 -51.14 8.27 19.17
C SER A 215 -50.10 8.13 20.28
N GLY A 216 -50.47 8.46 21.52
CA GLY A 216 -49.60 8.25 22.69
C GLY A 216 -49.24 6.78 22.95
N LYS A 217 -50.05 5.82 22.47
CA LYS A 217 -49.71 4.39 22.53
C LYS A 217 -48.57 4.04 21.56
N GLU A 218 -48.59 4.62 20.36
CA GLU A 218 -47.50 4.44 19.38
C GLU A 218 -46.19 5.07 19.90
N GLU A 219 -46.28 6.25 20.50
CA GLU A 219 -45.12 6.90 21.15
C GLU A 219 -44.53 6.05 22.28
N GLN A 220 -45.36 5.41 23.11
CA GLN A 220 -44.88 4.49 24.14
C GLN A 220 -44.23 3.22 23.54
N THR A 221 -44.73 2.73 22.41
CA THR A 221 -44.22 1.50 21.77
C THR A 221 -42.91 1.74 21.03
N LEU A 222 -42.75 2.92 20.42
CA LEU A 222 -41.55 3.32 19.66
C LEU A 222 -40.68 4.28 20.47
N LYS A 223 -40.75 4.21 21.80
CA LYS A 223 -39.93 5.03 22.68
C LYS A 223 -38.46 4.61 22.52
N PRO A 224 -37.52 5.55 22.29
CA PRO A 224 -36.10 5.24 22.30
C PRO A 224 -35.66 4.60 23.61
N GLU A 225 -34.90 3.52 23.51
CA GLU A 225 -34.23 2.84 24.61
C GLU A 225 -32.73 3.08 24.50
N ARG A 226 -32.00 2.99 25.62
CA ARG A 226 -30.54 3.05 25.61
C ARG A 226 -29.93 1.86 24.87
N ILE A 227 -28.72 2.04 24.37
CA ILE A 227 -27.91 0.96 23.80
C ILE A 227 -27.72 -0.16 24.84
N SER A 228 -28.02 -1.40 24.45
CA SER A 228 -27.86 -2.61 25.26
C SER A 228 -26.56 -3.37 24.93
N GLU A 229 -26.20 -4.37 25.75
CA GLU A 229 -25.10 -5.31 25.45
C GLU A 229 -25.32 -6.05 24.12
N GLU A 230 -26.54 -6.49 23.85
CA GLU A 230 -26.91 -7.13 22.59
C GLU A 230 -26.66 -6.20 21.38
N ASP A 231 -26.88 -4.89 21.51
CA ASP A 231 -26.58 -3.95 20.43
C ASP A 231 -25.07 -3.81 20.16
N VAL A 232 -24.24 -3.89 21.20
CA VAL A 232 -22.78 -3.90 21.11
C VAL A 232 -22.31 -5.20 20.46
N ASP A 233 -22.85 -6.35 20.91
CA ASP A 233 -22.52 -7.66 20.34
C ASP A 233 -22.90 -7.77 18.86
N GLU A 234 -24.06 -7.22 18.49
CA GLU A 234 -24.54 -7.12 17.11
C GLU A 234 -23.77 -6.09 16.25
N GLY A 235 -22.92 -5.24 16.85
CA GLY A 235 -22.08 -4.27 16.14
C GLY A 235 -22.78 -2.95 15.76
N LYS A 236 -23.93 -2.64 16.36
CA LYS A 236 -24.71 -1.43 16.00
C LYS A 236 -24.02 -0.13 16.36
N VAL A 237 -23.16 -0.15 17.39
CA VAL A 237 -22.41 1.04 17.82
C VAL A 237 -21.34 1.38 16.79
N GLU A 238 -20.61 0.38 16.29
CA GLU A 238 -19.62 0.48 15.22
C GLU A 238 -20.25 1.04 13.95
N GLU A 239 -21.38 0.46 13.52
CA GLU A 239 -22.14 0.93 12.36
C GLU A 239 -22.52 2.41 12.49
N HIS A 240 -22.98 2.81 13.68
CA HIS A 240 -23.33 4.20 13.95
C HIS A 240 -22.11 5.12 13.96
N ILE A 241 -21.00 4.73 14.59
CA ILE A 241 -19.74 5.50 14.55
C ILE A 241 -19.28 5.70 13.11
N MET A 242 -19.30 4.64 12.30
CA MET A 242 -18.94 4.71 10.87
C MET A 242 -19.84 5.67 10.11
N PHE A 243 -21.15 5.66 10.39
CA PHE A 243 -22.07 6.65 9.85
C PHE A 243 -21.69 8.09 10.28
N LEU A 244 -21.35 8.32 11.55
CA LEU A 244 -20.97 9.65 12.05
C LEU A 244 -19.67 10.17 11.43
N GLN A 245 -18.66 9.30 11.27
CA GLN A 245 -17.39 9.66 10.66
C GLN A 245 -17.57 10.02 9.17
N ARG A 246 -18.47 9.31 8.48
CA ARG A 246 -18.64 9.43 7.03
C ARG A 246 -19.69 10.45 6.61
N ARG A 247 -20.69 10.81 7.43
CA ARG A 247 -21.76 11.74 7.02
C ARG A 247 -21.22 13.15 6.71
N LYS A 248 -21.40 13.65 5.48
CA LYS A 248 -20.94 14.99 5.08
C LYS A 248 -22.06 15.93 4.68
N LEU A 249 -23.09 15.43 4.01
CA LEU A 249 -24.29 16.23 3.69
C LEU A 249 -25.53 15.53 4.20
N CYS A 250 -26.42 16.27 4.86
CA CYS A 250 -27.77 15.84 5.16
C CYS A 250 -28.74 16.51 4.19
N CYS A 251 -29.58 15.72 3.52
CA CYS A 251 -30.62 16.18 2.59
C CYS A 251 -31.99 15.89 3.21
N MET A 252 -32.78 16.92 3.48
CA MET A 252 -34.10 16.84 4.10
C MET A 252 -35.17 17.37 3.14
N THR A 253 -36.04 16.49 2.66
CA THR A 253 -37.18 16.84 1.82
C THR A 253 -38.44 16.95 2.67
N CYS A 254 -39.02 18.15 2.74
CA CYS A 254 -40.25 18.39 3.46
C CYS A 254 -41.47 18.03 2.60
N LEU A 255 -42.03 16.83 2.82
CA LEU A 255 -43.19 16.31 2.09
C LEU A 255 -44.48 16.97 2.60
N GLU A 256 -44.65 17.11 3.91
CA GLU A 256 -45.78 17.79 4.57
C GLU A 256 -45.25 18.60 5.77
N ASN A 257 -45.80 19.80 5.99
CA ASN A 257 -45.54 20.60 7.20
C ASN A 257 -46.62 21.68 7.38
N GLU A 258 -47.09 21.89 8.62
CA GLU A 258 -48.11 22.90 8.98
C GLU A 258 -47.51 24.20 9.60
N GLY A 259 -46.18 24.32 9.68
CA GLY A 259 -45.45 25.51 10.13
C GLY A 259 -44.24 25.16 11.01
N GLY A 260 -43.66 26.16 11.67
CA GLY A 260 -42.50 25.97 12.56
C GLY A 260 -41.16 26.29 11.90
N ASN A 261 -40.05 25.95 12.58
CA ASN A 261 -38.70 26.33 12.18
C ASN A 261 -37.71 25.16 12.30
N ILE A 262 -36.64 25.21 11.51
CA ILE A 262 -35.43 24.41 11.73
C ILE A 262 -34.26 25.36 12.02
N THR A 263 -33.55 25.10 13.11
CA THR A 263 -32.36 25.86 13.51
C THR A 263 -31.13 25.04 13.20
N LEU A 264 -30.28 25.50 12.27
CA LEU A 264 -28.96 24.93 11.99
C LEU A 264 -27.95 25.48 12.99
N MET A 265 -27.30 24.59 13.72
CA MET A 265 -26.36 24.90 14.77
C MET A 265 -24.94 24.55 14.34
N SER A 266 -24.15 25.57 14.02
CA SER A 266 -22.73 25.43 13.68
C SER A 266 -21.92 24.80 14.81
N ARG A 267 -20.92 24.01 14.43
CA ARG A 267 -19.88 23.52 15.32
C ARG A 267 -19.24 24.67 16.13
N PRO A 268 -18.97 24.50 17.44
CA PRO A 268 -18.42 25.57 18.29
C PRO A 268 -17.09 26.14 17.81
N ASP A 269 -16.20 25.30 17.24
CA ASP A 269 -14.87 25.70 16.77
C ASP A 269 -14.88 26.56 15.50
N LEU A 270 -16.00 26.56 14.75
CA LEU A 270 -16.15 27.40 13.57
C LEU A 270 -16.52 28.86 13.90
N ASN A 271 -16.88 29.16 15.15
CA ASN A 271 -17.32 30.48 15.61
C ASN A 271 -18.39 31.13 14.70
N ALA A 272 -19.28 30.32 14.13
CA ALA A 272 -20.31 30.76 13.18
C ALA A 272 -21.69 30.82 13.85
N ASN A 273 -22.48 31.83 13.48
CA ASN A 273 -23.84 32.02 14.02
C ASN A 273 -24.78 30.87 13.64
N HIS A 274 -25.73 30.56 14.53
CA HIS A 274 -26.85 29.66 14.22
C HIS A 274 -27.79 30.30 13.18
N VAL A 275 -28.41 29.47 12.35
CA VAL A 275 -29.33 29.92 11.29
C VAL A 275 -30.72 29.34 11.52
N VAL A 276 -31.74 30.19 11.51
CA VAL A 276 -33.14 29.77 11.64
C VAL A 276 -33.81 29.85 10.27
N LEU A 277 -34.44 28.75 9.84
CA LEU A 277 -35.16 28.64 8.58
C LEU A 277 -36.62 28.25 8.82
N PRO A 278 -37.60 28.92 8.20
CA PRO A 278 -39.01 28.54 8.32
C PRO A 278 -39.26 27.22 7.58
N LEU A 279 -40.04 26.34 8.19
CA LEU A 279 -40.42 25.06 7.59
C LEU A 279 -41.57 25.24 6.61
N ALA A 280 -41.39 24.79 5.37
CA ALA A 280 -42.39 24.84 4.32
C ALA A 280 -42.34 23.57 3.46
N PRO A 281 -43.49 23.07 2.96
CA PRO A 281 -43.50 21.95 2.02
C PRO A 281 -42.84 22.33 0.69
N ARG A 282 -42.50 21.33 -0.12
CA ARG A 282 -41.82 21.50 -1.44
C ARG A 282 -40.44 22.15 -1.34
N LYS A 283 -39.76 21.97 -0.21
CA LYS A 283 -38.37 22.39 0.00
C LYS A 283 -37.49 21.17 0.23
N ILE A 284 -36.27 21.22 -0.31
CA ILE A 284 -35.17 20.34 0.09
C ILE A 284 -34.14 21.23 0.79
N LEU A 285 -33.83 20.90 2.04
CA LEU A 285 -32.70 21.51 2.75
C LEU A 285 -31.51 20.57 2.62
N VAL A 286 -30.39 21.07 2.11
CA VAL A 286 -29.11 20.36 2.09
C VAL A 286 -28.14 21.11 2.97
N PHE A 287 -27.48 20.46 3.92
CA PHE A 287 -26.48 21.10 4.77
C PHE A 287 -25.31 20.19 5.11
N ARG A 288 -24.16 20.81 5.43
CA ARG A 288 -22.89 20.18 5.83
C ARG A 288 -23.01 19.57 7.22
N SER A 289 -23.40 18.30 7.31
CA SER A 289 -23.63 17.59 8.57
C SER A 289 -22.37 17.35 9.41
N ASP A 290 -21.19 17.57 8.84
CA ASP A 290 -19.89 17.54 9.52
C ASP A 290 -19.50 18.91 10.11
N ARG A 291 -20.18 19.99 9.70
CA ARG A 291 -19.95 21.38 10.17
C ARG A 291 -21.08 21.91 11.05
N MET A 292 -22.28 21.34 10.94
CA MET A 292 -23.44 21.78 11.71
C MET A 292 -24.40 20.63 12.01
N THR A 293 -25.07 20.77 13.14
CA THR A 293 -26.21 19.95 13.56
C THR A 293 -27.48 20.79 13.45
N PHE A 294 -28.63 20.28 13.89
CA PHE A 294 -29.88 21.01 13.80
C PHE A 294 -30.81 20.75 14.99
N ARG A 295 -31.77 21.66 15.16
CA ARG A 295 -32.96 21.50 15.99
C ARG A 295 -34.19 21.69 15.11
N PHE A 296 -35.12 20.74 15.15
CA PHE A 296 -36.33 20.73 14.32
C PHE A 296 -37.57 20.98 15.19
N GLU A 297 -38.27 22.08 14.95
CA GLU A 297 -39.39 22.55 15.76
C GLU A 297 -40.63 22.76 14.87
N PRO A 298 -41.29 21.66 14.46
CA PRO A 298 -42.47 21.73 13.60
C PRO A 298 -43.70 22.19 14.39
N VAL A 299 -44.61 22.87 13.70
CA VAL A 299 -45.96 23.15 14.21
C VAL A 299 -46.94 22.25 13.47
N GLY A 300 -47.75 21.50 14.22
CA GLY A 300 -48.77 20.63 13.65
C GLY A 300 -48.18 19.38 12.99
N ARG A 301 -48.80 18.94 11.89
CA ARG A 301 -48.40 17.72 11.18
C ARG A 301 -47.20 17.94 10.26
N PHE A 302 -46.28 16.97 10.24
CA PHE A 302 -45.16 16.95 9.32
C PHE A 302 -44.82 15.55 8.80
N ALA A 303 -44.21 15.50 7.63
CA ALA A 303 -43.58 14.32 7.05
C ALA A 303 -42.30 14.76 6.30
N VAL A 304 -41.16 14.19 6.68
CA VAL A 304 -39.84 14.48 6.11
C VAL A 304 -39.24 13.20 5.54
N LEU A 305 -38.66 13.29 4.34
CA LEU A 305 -37.79 12.25 3.78
C LEU A 305 -36.35 12.75 3.85
N GLN A 306 -35.50 12.05 4.58
CA GLN A 306 -34.15 12.46 4.91
C GLN A 306 -33.13 11.43 4.44
N SER A 307 -31.99 11.86 3.89
CA SER A 307 -30.85 10.97 3.60
C SER A 307 -29.53 11.70 3.74
N TRP A 308 -28.45 10.94 3.95
CA TRP A 308 -27.11 11.49 4.02
C TRP A 308 -26.28 11.08 2.82
N ILE A 309 -25.45 11.99 2.35
CA ILE A 309 -24.32 11.68 1.47
C ILE A 309 -23.11 11.46 2.37
N LEU A 310 -22.50 10.29 2.19
CA LEU A 310 -21.39 9.78 2.96
C LEU A 310 -20.09 9.97 2.18
N GLU A 311 -19.01 10.24 2.90
CA GLU A 311 -17.65 10.14 2.39
C GLU A 311 -17.32 8.68 2.06
N GLU A 312 -16.45 8.47 1.07
CA GLU A 312 -15.85 7.17 0.78
C GLU A 312 -15.25 6.60 2.08
N PRO A 313 -15.50 5.33 2.43
CA PRO A 313 -14.86 4.76 3.61
C PRO A 313 -13.34 4.89 3.46
N PRO A 314 -12.61 5.16 4.55
CA PRO A 314 -11.15 5.28 4.48
C PRO A 314 -10.58 3.99 3.88
N LYS A 315 -9.79 4.11 2.81
CA LYS A 315 -9.08 2.98 2.22
C LYS A 315 -7.94 2.59 3.15
N LEU A 316 -8.18 1.56 3.95
CA LEU A 316 -7.16 0.96 4.80
C LEU A 316 -6.26 0.10 3.91
N SER A 317 -5.07 0.59 3.60
CA SER A 317 -3.98 -0.26 3.13
C SER A 317 -3.34 -0.91 4.35
N ALA A 318 -3.62 -2.18 4.61
CA ALA A 318 -3.01 -2.90 5.71
C ALA A 318 -1.48 -2.91 5.53
N LEU A 319 -0.77 -2.19 6.42
CA LEU A 319 0.69 -2.09 6.37
C LEU A 319 1.36 -3.31 7.01
N LYS A 320 0.68 -3.96 7.95
CA LYS A 320 1.17 -5.11 8.68
C LYS A 320 -0.01 -5.86 9.30
N ILE A 321 0.06 -7.19 9.30
CA ILE A 321 -0.85 -8.05 10.06
C ILE A 321 -0.03 -8.76 11.14
N GLU A 322 -0.47 -8.66 12.37
CA GLU A 322 0.12 -9.33 13.52
C GLU A 322 -0.78 -10.49 13.95
N GLY A 323 -0.18 -11.60 14.35
CA GLY A 323 -0.89 -12.84 14.66
C GLY A 323 0.00 -14.05 14.44
N ASP A 324 -0.42 -15.20 14.95
CA ASP A 324 0.20 -16.47 14.61
C ASP A 324 -0.07 -16.82 13.14
N VAL A 325 0.69 -17.79 12.63
CA VAL A 325 0.68 -18.14 11.21
C VAL A 325 -0.63 -18.76 10.74
N VAL A 326 -1.40 -19.40 11.64
CA VAL A 326 -2.72 -19.95 11.32
C VAL A 326 -3.72 -18.81 11.20
N SER A 327 -3.78 -17.92 12.18
CA SER A 327 -4.69 -16.75 12.14
C SER A 327 -4.42 -15.88 10.91
N LYS A 328 -3.15 -15.68 10.55
CA LYS A 328 -2.78 -14.98 9.30
C LYS A 328 -3.23 -15.74 8.05
N ALA A 329 -3.10 -17.07 8.03
CA ALA A 329 -3.55 -17.89 6.91
C ALA A 329 -5.08 -17.80 6.73
N GLU A 330 -5.84 -17.90 7.82
CA GLU A 330 -7.31 -17.77 7.83
C GLU A 330 -7.75 -16.37 7.39
N ALA A 331 -7.12 -15.31 7.90
CA ALA A 331 -7.39 -13.94 7.50
C ALA A 331 -7.09 -13.69 6.01
N HIS A 332 -6.26 -14.51 5.38
CA HIS A 332 -6.04 -14.49 3.93
C HIS A 332 -6.84 -15.55 3.17
N GLY A 333 -7.85 -16.17 3.78
CA GLY A 333 -8.75 -17.13 3.13
C GLY A 333 -8.21 -18.55 2.98
N ILE A 334 -7.11 -18.90 3.64
CA ILE A 334 -6.62 -20.30 3.68
C ILE A 334 -7.38 -21.05 4.77
N LEU A 335 -8.59 -21.50 4.43
CA LEU A 335 -9.47 -22.22 5.37
C LEU A 335 -9.31 -23.74 5.28
N LYS A 336 -8.83 -24.25 4.14
CA LYS A 336 -8.59 -25.67 3.90
C LYS A 336 -7.20 -25.88 3.33
N GLY A 337 -6.37 -26.63 4.03
CA GLY A 337 -4.99 -26.89 3.64
C GLY A 337 -4.00 -26.59 4.76
N ARG A 338 -2.74 -26.34 4.39
CA ARG A 338 -1.68 -25.99 5.33
C ARG A 338 -1.50 -24.47 5.40
N PRO A 339 -1.30 -23.88 6.59
CA PRO A 339 -0.98 -22.46 6.69
C PRO A 339 0.40 -22.19 6.06
N TYR A 340 0.80 -20.92 6.05
CA TYR A 340 2.09 -20.53 5.50
C TYR A 340 3.25 -21.29 6.17
N PRO A 341 4.30 -21.67 5.43
CA PRO A 341 5.51 -22.23 6.03
C PRO A 341 6.20 -21.18 6.91
N GLU A 342 6.91 -21.62 7.95
CA GLU A 342 7.64 -20.77 8.90
C GLU A 342 9.16 -20.77 8.67
N GLY A 343 9.84 -19.74 9.19
CA GLY A 343 11.29 -19.60 9.17
C GLY A 343 11.84 -18.97 7.89
N ASP A 344 13.09 -19.31 7.55
CA ASP A 344 13.80 -18.86 6.36
C ASP A 344 13.28 -19.56 5.10
N LYS A 345 12.60 -18.81 4.22
CA LYS A 345 11.84 -19.30 3.07
C LYS A 345 12.52 -18.93 1.76
N VAL A 346 12.34 -19.78 0.75
CA VAL A 346 12.70 -19.48 -0.64
C VAL A 346 11.43 -19.33 -1.46
N HIS A 347 11.01 -18.09 -1.67
CA HIS A 347 9.81 -17.71 -2.39
C HIS A 347 10.04 -17.74 -3.89
N VAL A 348 9.11 -18.32 -4.65
CA VAL A 348 9.07 -18.19 -6.11
C VAL A 348 8.24 -16.97 -6.45
N MET A 349 8.88 -15.85 -6.77
CA MET A 349 8.19 -14.58 -7.01
C MET A 349 7.60 -14.50 -8.42
N SER A 350 8.28 -15.09 -9.40
CA SER A 350 7.81 -15.12 -10.78
C SER A 350 8.32 -16.38 -11.48
N VAL A 351 7.64 -16.72 -12.58
CA VAL A 351 7.99 -17.84 -13.44
C VAL A 351 7.89 -17.45 -14.91
N MET A 352 8.66 -18.12 -15.75
CA MET A 352 8.62 -18.00 -17.21
C MET A 352 8.80 -19.38 -17.86
N THR A 353 8.01 -19.65 -18.90
CA THR A 353 8.06 -20.90 -19.68
C THR A 353 8.10 -20.60 -21.16
N ARG A 354 8.79 -21.45 -21.90
CA ARG A 354 8.73 -21.55 -23.36
C ARG A 354 8.82 -23.02 -23.71
N LEU A 355 7.66 -23.66 -23.83
CA LEU A 355 7.51 -25.11 -23.92
C LEU A 355 6.70 -25.51 -25.17
N PRO A 356 6.77 -26.77 -25.62
CA PRO A 356 6.01 -27.31 -26.75
C PRO A 356 4.49 -27.16 -26.57
N GLY A 357 3.76 -27.34 -27.68
CA GLY A 357 2.31 -27.13 -27.79
C GLY A 357 1.83 -25.79 -27.22
N ASP A 358 2.60 -24.74 -27.52
CA ASP A 358 2.33 -23.34 -27.21
C ASP A 358 2.34 -22.97 -25.73
N GLY A 359 3.05 -23.72 -24.89
CA GLY A 359 3.29 -23.38 -23.47
C GLY A 359 4.27 -22.20 -23.26
N PHE A 360 4.04 -21.07 -23.92
CA PHE A 360 4.84 -19.84 -23.80
C PHE A 360 4.21 -18.87 -22.80
N GLY A 361 4.76 -18.85 -21.58
CA GLY A 361 4.18 -18.17 -20.43
C GLY A 361 3.38 -19.12 -19.52
N PRO A 362 3.24 -18.78 -18.23
CA PRO A 362 2.58 -19.65 -17.25
C PRO A 362 1.11 -19.93 -17.54
N ASN A 363 0.39 -18.96 -18.12
CA ASN A 363 -1.05 -19.08 -18.39
C ASN A 363 -1.32 -20.03 -19.55
N GLU A 364 -0.55 -19.90 -20.62
CA GLU A 364 -0.61 -20.73 -21.82
C GLU A 364 -0.19 -22.17 -21.48
N TYR A 365 0.88 -22.34 -20.69
CA TYR A 365 1.29 -23.65 -20.21
C TYR A 365 0.21 -24.31 -19.33
N TRP A 366 -0.42 -23.54 -18.42
CA TRP A 366 -1.52 -24.07 -17.62
C TRP A 366 -2.72 -24.50 -18.47
N SER A 367 -3.12 -23.66 -19.43
CA SER A 367 -4.26 -23.95 -20.32
C SER A 367 -4.04 -25.24 -21.10
N MET A 368 -2.84 -25.38 -21.68
CA MET A 368 -2.42 -26.58 -22.38
C MET A 368 -2.49 -27.84 -21.52
N LEU A 369 -1.95 -27.78 -20.29
CA LEU A 369 -1.95 -28.90 -19.34
C LEU A 369 -3.37 -29.31 -18.97
N LEU A 370 -4.24 -28.34 -18.68
CA LEU A 370 -5.63 -28.59 -18.29
C LEU A 370 -6.45 -29.24 -19.40
N GLU A 371 -6.20 -28.85 -20.66
CA GLU A 371 -6.82 -29.47 -21.85
C GLU A 371 -6.28 -30.88 -22.15
N GLY A 372 -5.22 -31.33 -21.46
CA GLY A 372 -4.57 -32.61 -21.75
C GLY A 372 -3.91 -32.65 -23.12
N THR A 373 -3.38 -31.51 -23.58
CA THR A 373 -2.78 -31.37 -24.91
C THR A 373 -1.59 -32.33 -25.12
N ASP A 374 -1.56 -32.99 -26.28
CA ASP A 374 -0.40 -33.70 -26.84
C ASP A 374 0.45 -32.69 -27.62
N GLY A 375 1.57 -32.27 -27.03
CA GLY A 375 2.49 -31.28 -27.59
C GLY A 375 3.58 -31.88 -28.49
N GLU A 376 3.61 -33.20 -28.63
CA GLU A 376 4.54 -33.92 -29.49
C GLU A 376 4.07 -33.88 -30.95
N VAL A 377 4.90 -33.28 -31.80
CA VAL A 377 4.63 -33.08 -33.23
C VAL A 377 5.63 -33.85 -34.09
N PRO A 378 5.32 -34.11 -35.37
CA PRO A 378 6.33 -34.56 -36.32
C PRO A 378 7.51 -33.58 -36.35
N ILE A 379 8.73 -34.10 -36.47
CA ILE A 379 9.94 -33.28 -36.52
C ILE A 379 9.79 -32.22 -37.62
N PRO A 380 9.88 -30.91 -37.30
CA PRO A 380 9.71 -29.87 -38.30
C PRO A 380 10.85 -29.91 -39.33
N PHE A 381 10.50 -29.79 -40.62
CA PHE A 381 11.47 -29.75 -41.72
C PHE A 381 12.52 -28.63 -41.56
N LEU A 382 12.13 -27.51 -40.94
CA LEU A 382 13.04 -26.40 -40.62
C LEU A 382 14.09 -26.75 -39.56
N ARG A 383 13.99 -27.89 -38.88
CA ARG A 383 15.02 -28.42 -37.97
C ARG A 383 15.95 -29.35 -38.74
N TRP A 384 15.41 -30.44 -39.29
CA TRP A 384 16.12 -31.32 -40.20
C TRP A 384 15.17 -32.14 -41.08
N ASP A 385 15.72 -32.65 -42.17
CA ASP A 385 14.99 -33.47 -43.15
C ASP A 385 14.85 -34.92 -42.64
N VAL A 386 13.63 -35.31 -42.26
CA VAL A 386 13.33 -36.67 -41.77
C VAL A 386 13.61 -37.76 -42.80
N ASP A 387 13.50 -37.47 -44.11
CA ASP A 387 13.75 -38.47 -45.16
C ASP A 387 15.22 -38.88 -45.24
N LEU A 388 16.13 -37.96 -44.86
CA LEU A 388 17.57 -38.20 -44.83
C LEU A 388 18.00 -38.92 -43.56
N TYR A 389 17.46 -38.51 -42.41
CA TYR A 389 17.99 -38.88 -41.10
C TYR A 389 17.17 -39.93 -40.34
N CYS A 390 15.93 -40.20 -40.76
CA CYS A 390 15.08 -41.21 -40.14
C CYS A 390 14.92 -42.46 -41.02
N THR A 391 14.69 -43.59 -40.38
CA THR A 391 14.30 -44.86 -41.02
C THR A 391 12.86 -44.72 -41.50
N LYS A 392 12.56 -45.21 -42.70
CA LYS A 392 11.20 -45.18 -43.24
C LYS A 392 10.32 -46.21 -42.52
N GLU A 393 9.04 -45.89 -42.40
CA GLU A 393 8.08 -46.78 -41.78
C GLU A 393 8.06 -48.16 -42.47
N GLY A 394 8.18 -49.23 -41.69
CA GLY A 394 8.23 -50.61 -42.19
C GLY A 394 9.61 -51.11 -42.64
N GLU A 395 10.64 -50.26 -42.67
CA GLU A 395 12.03 -50.68 -42.91
C GLU A 395 12.73 -51.13 -41.61
N PRO A 396 13.68 -52.08 -41.67
CA PRO A 396 14.49 -52.43 -40.50
C PRO A 396 15.34 -51.24 -40.05
N HIS A 397 15.54 -51.09 -38.73
CA HIS A 397 16.32 -49.99 -38.15
C HIS A 397 17.71 -49.90 -38.79
N GLN A 398 18.04 -48.74 -39.35
CA GLN A 398 19.29 -48.50 -40.05
C GLN A 398 20.32 -47.87 -39.12
N PHE A 399 21.56 -48.38 -39.14
CA PHE A 399 22.66 -47.77 -38.38
C PHE A 399 22.92 -46.34 -38.87
N GLY A 400 23.03 -45.39 -37.93
CA GLY A 400 23.23 -43.97 -38.24
C GLY A 400 21.95 -43.21 -38.62
N LYS A 401 20.76 -43.82 -38.47
CA LYS A 401 19.46 -43.16 -38.60
C LYS A 401 18.63 -43.29 -37.33
N ALA A 402 17.72 -42.34 -37.14
CA ALA A 402 16.71 -42.41 -36.10
C ALA A 402 15.56 -43.34 -36.53
N TYR A 403 14.95 -44.07 -35.61
CA TYR A 403 13.74 -44.85 -35.91
C TYR A 403 12.45 -44.07 -35.60
N ALA A 404 12.52 -43.05 -34.76
CA ALA A 404 11.39 -42.20 -34.40
C ALA A 404 11.38 -40.89 -35.23
N GLN A 405 10.19 -40.30 -35.38
CA GLN A 405 9.96 -39.11 -36.23
C GLN A 405 9.15 -37.99 -35.53
N HIS A 406 8.95 -38.09 -34.21
CA HIS A 406 8.18 -37.12 -33.42
C HIS A 406 8.98 -36.60 -32.21
N GLY A 407 8.59 -35.44 -31.69
CA GLY A 407 9.12 -34.86 -30.47
C GLY A 407 8.36 -33.59 -30.07
N GLY A 408 8.59 -33.12 -28.85
CA GLY A 408 8.05 -31.85 -28.37
C GLY A 408 8.89 -30.68 -28.89
N PHE A 409 8.39 -29.94 -29.88
CA PHE A 409 9.08 -28.79 -30.45
C PHE A 409 8.36 -27.49 -30.12
N CYS A 410 9.13 -26.46 -29.75
CA CYS A 410 8.63 -25.09 -29.72
C CYS A 410 8.52 -24.56 -31.16
N ARG A 411 7.73 -23.50 -31.36
CA ARG A 411 7.62 -22.85 -32.67
C ARG A 411 8.99 -22.38 -33.14
N HIS A 412 9.23 -22.42 -34.45
CA HIS A 412 10.54 -22.08 -35.01
C HIS A 412 10.98 -20.67 -34.61
N GLU A 413 10.06 -19.70 -34.69
CA GLU A 413 10.31 -18.31 -34.34
C GLU A 413 10.65 -18.13 -32.87
N GLN A 414 10.08 -18.96 -31.98
CA GLN A 414 10.35 -18.92 -30.53
C GLN A 414 11.77 -19.39 -30.19
N ILE A 415 12.41 -20.18 -31.04
CA ILE A 415 13.77 -20.69 -30.80
C ILE A 415 14.81 -19.87 -31.57
N PHE A 416 14.53 -19.49 -32.82
CA PHE A 416 15.53 -18.88 -33.69
C PHE A 416 15.48 -17.36 -33.78
N SER A 417 14.37 -16.70 -33.42
CA SER A 417 14.31 -15.23 -33.36
C SER A 417 15.00 -14.72 -32.10
N PHE A 418 15.57 -13.52 -32.17
CA PHE A 418 16.23 -12.88 -31.03
C PHE A 418 16.32 -11.38 -31.24
N ASP A 419 15.87 -10.58 -30.26
CA ASP A 419 16.07 -9.12 -30.28
C ASP A 419 17.46 -8.75 -29.78
N ASN A 420 18.46 -8.89 -30.65
CA ASN A 420 19.84 -8.59 -30.30
C ASN A 420 20.09 -7.10 -29.97
N LYS A 421 19.25 -6.18 -30.48
CA LYS A 421 19.39 -4.74 -30.22
C LYS A 421 19.02 -4.40 -28.78
N PHE A 422 17.97 -5.03 -28.25
CA PHE A 422 17.58 -4.85 -26.85
C PHE A 422 18.75 -5.16 -25.90
N PHE A 423 19.52 -6.20 -26.20
CA PHE A 423 20.64 -6.69 -25.40
C PHE A 423 22.01 -6.07 -25.77
N ASP A 424 22.05 -5.06 -26.65
CA ASP A 424 23.31 -4.47 -27.13
C ASP A 424 24.29 -5.50 -27.73
N ILE A 425 23.76 -6.58 -28.33
CA ILE A 425 24.52 -7.63 -29.00
C ILE A 425 24.56 -7.35 -30.51
N SER A 426 25.76 -7.40 -31.11
CA SER A 426 25.90 -7.22 -32.55
C SER A 426 25.25 -8.35 -33.35
N ASP A 427 24.73 -8.05 -34.56
CA ASP A 427 24.19 -9.06 -35.48
C ASP A 427 25.20 -10.20 -35.73
N HIS A 428 26.49 -9.85 -35.80
CA HIS A 428 27.57 -10.81 -35.98
C HIS A 428 27.65 -11.79 -34.82
N GLU A 429 27.63 -11.32 -33.57
CA GLU A 429 27.65 -12.19 -32.40
C GLU A 429 26.38 -13.02 -32.25
N ALA A 430 25.21 -12.40 -32.42
CA ALA A 430 23.91 -13.06 -32.33
C ALA A 430 23.79 -14.26 -33.28
N LYS A 431 24.40 -14.17 -34.48
CA LYS A 431 24.43 -15.26 -35.47
C LYS A 431 25.15 -16.53 -34.98
N TYR A 432 26.17 -16.38 -34.13
CA TYR A 432 26.95 -17.52 -33.62
C TYR A 432 26.45 -18.02 -32.26
N MET A 433 25.61 -17.26 -31.57
CA MET A 433 25.00 -17.68 -30.32
C MET A 433 24.07 -18.87 -30.55
N SER A 434 24.23 -19.90 -29.72
CA SER A 434 23.30 -21.02 -29.70
C SER A 434 21.89 -20.49 -29.43
N PRO A 435 20.86 -21.06 -30.07
CA PRO A 435 19.47 -20.69 -29.79
C PRO A 435 19.11 -20.74 -28.30
N GLY A 436 19.66 -21.71 -27.56
CA GLY A 436 19.45 -21.83 -26.11
C GLY A 436 19.97 -20.63 -25.31
N GLN A 437 21.15 -20.09 -25.67
CA GLN A 437 21.66 -18.86 -25.04
C GLN A 437 20.77 -17.64 -25.30
N ARG A 438 20.20 -17.55 -26.51
CA ARG A 438 19.32 -16.43 -26.92
C ARG A 438 17.99 -16.48 -26.18
N VAL A 439 17.34 -17.65 -26.20
CA VAL A 439 16.11 -17.91 -25.47
C VAL A 439 16.28 -17.64 -23.97
N PHE A 440 17.39 -18.11 -23.38
CA PHE A 440 17.68 -17.88 -21.97
C PHE A 440 17.89 -16.39 -21.63
N ALA A 441 18.50 -15.60 -22.52
CA ALA A 441 18.66 -14.16 -22.30
C ALA A 441 17.30 -13.43 -22.26
N GLU A 442 16.41 -13.74 -23.20
CA GLU A 442 15.04 -13.18 -23.24
C GLU A 442 14.22 -13.59 -22.02
N ASP A 443 14.16 -14.89 -21.74
CA ASP A 443 13.31 -15.42 -20.67
C ASP A 443 13.89 -15.08 -19.29
N GLY A 444 15.22 -14.97 -19.17
CA GLY A 444 15.93 -14.52 -17.97
C GLY A 444 15.66 -13.05 -17.63
N TYR A 445 15.61 -12.15 -18.62
CA TYR A 445 15.15 -10.79 -18.39
C TYR A 445 13.65 -10.75 -18.04
N THR A 446 12.84 -11.51 -18.78
CA THR A 446 11.38 -11.54 -18.59
C THR A 446 10.98 -12.01 -17.20
N VAL A 447 11.66 -13.04 -16.65
CA VAL A 447 11.34 -13.54 -15.31
C VAL A 447 11.70 -12.50 -14.24
N MET A 448 12.80 -11.78 -14.36
CA MET A 448 13.14 -10.66 -13.46
C MET A 448 12.14 -9.50 -13.59
N TYR A 449 11.77 -9.15 -14.82
CA TYR A 449 10.78 -8.10 -15.08
C TYR A 449 9.43 -8.42 -14.44
N ARG A 450 8.96 -9.67 -14.56
CA ARG A 450 7.75 -10.16 -13.90
C ARG A 450 7.85 -10.16 -12.37
N ALA A 451 9.05 -10.17 -11.80
CA ALA A 451 9.30 -10.02 -10.37
C ALA A 451 9.40 -8.55 -9.90
N GLY A 452 9.16 -7.58 -10.79
CA GLY A 452 9.15 -6.15 -10.47
C GLY A 452 10.46 -5.41 -10.79
N HIS A 453 11.45 -6.07 -11.39
CA HIS A 453 12.71 -5.43 -11.74
C HIS A 453 12.66 -4.68 -13.08
N SER A 454 13.17 -3.45 -13.10
CA SER A 454 13.54 -2.74 -14.33
C SER A 454 15.01 -2.97 -14.68
N ARG A 455 15.42 -2.62 -15.91
CA ARG A 455 16.84 -2.71 -16.34
C ARG A 455 17.76 -1.87 -15.44
N GLU A 456 17.28 -0.72 -14.99
CA GLU A 456 18.00 0.19 -14.08
C GLU A 456 18.14 -0.43 -12.68
N SER A 457 17.08 -1.08 -12.18
CA SER A 457 17.08 -1.68 -10.83
C SER A 457 18.00 -2.89 -10.70
N ILE A 458 18.25 -3.64 -11.78
CA ILE A 458 19.08 -4.86 -11.82
C ILE A 458 20.58 -4.52 -11.81
N ASN A 459 20.95 -3.35 -12.33
CA ASN A 459 22.35 -2.98 -12.52
C ASN A 459 23.14 -3.00 -11.21
N GLY A 460 24.14 -3.88 -11.11
CA GLY A 460 24.98 -4.03 -9.92
C GLY A 460 24.40 -4.93 -8.84
N GLN A 461 23.20 -5.50 -9.03
CA GLN A 461 22.57 -6.38 -8.03
C GLN A 461 23.30 -7.71 -7.88
N ALA A 462 23.29 -8.24 -6.67
CA ALA A 462 23.88 -9.53 -6.32
C ALA A 462 22.88 -10.69 -6.53
N ILE A 463 22.30 -10.80 -7.73
CA ILE A 463 21.35 -11.86 -8.09
C ILE A 463 22.12 -13.10 -8.56
N GLY A 464 21.84 -14.25 -7.96
CA GLY A 464 22.43 -15.53 -8.38
C GLY A 464 21.77 -16.12 -9.63
N VAL A 465 22.47 -16.96 -10.40
CA VAL A 465 21.89 -17.62 -11.59
C VAL A 465 22.36 -19.07 -11.69
N PHE A 466 21.43 -20.03 -11.56
CA PHE A 466 21.73 -21.46 -11.61
C PHE A 466 20.82 -22.18 -12.60
N ILE A 467 21.38 -22.82 -13.63
CA ILE A 467 20.57 -23.51 -14.63
C ILE A 467 21.04 -24.94 -14.90
N GLY A 468 20.10 -25.81 -15.25
CA GLY A 468 20.39 -27.07 -15.94
C GLY A 468 20.50 -26.86 -17.44
N ASP A 469 21.65 -27.22 -18.03
CA ASP A 469 21.89 -27.14 -19.48
C ASP A 469 22.83 -28.26 -19.92
N THR A 470 22.28 -29.25 -20.62
CA THR A 470 23.01 -30.41 -21.16
C THR A 470 23.64 -30.12 -22.53
N GLY A 471 23.50 -28.88 -23.02
CA GLY A 471 23.97 -28.43 -24.32
C GLY A 471 23.04 -28.79 -25.46
N SER A 472 23.41 -28.32 -26.64
CA SER A 472 22.73 -28.64 -27.89
C SER A 472 23.75 -29.06 -28.96
N ASP A 473 23.28 -29.58 -30.08
CA ASP A 473 24.09 -29.89 -31.24
C ASP A 473 24.41 -28.66 -32.11
N TRP A 474 24.13 -27.45 -31.59
CA TRP A 474 24.61 -26.21 -32.19
C TRP A 474 26.14 -26.16 -32.20
N THR A 475 26.72 -26.28 -33.40
CA THR A 475 28.16 -26.17 -33.59
C THR A 475 28.47 -24.88 -34.36
N PRO A 476 28.85 -23.78 -33.69
CA PRO A 476 29.08 -22.49 -34.35
C PRO A 476 30.26 -22.53 -35.35
N PHE A 477 31.15 -23.52 -35.25
CA PHE A 477 32.19 -23.82 -36.22
C PHE A 477 31.68 -24.33 -37.58
N ASN A 478 30.38 -24.62 -37.72
CA ASN A 478 29.78 -25.07 -38.98
C ASN A 478 28.97 -23.95 -39.68
N VAL A 479 28.99 -22.72 -39.16
CA VAL A 479 28.07 -21.63 -39.57
C VAL A 479 28.62 -20.74 -40.70
N VAL A 480 29.95 -20.61 -40.89
CA VAL A 480 30.60 -19.92 -42.04
C VAL A 480 32.01 -20.49 -42.28
N GLU A 481 32.36 -20.84 -43.52
CA GLU A 481 33.68 -21.39 -43.89
C GLU A 481 34.67 -20.29 -44.34
N TYR A 482 35.92 -20.31 -43.85
CA TYR A 482 37.04 -19.61 -44.46
C TYR A 482 38.30 -20.49 -44.48
N ASP A 483 39.13 -20.34 -45.52
CA ASP A 483 40.38 -21.09 -45.66
C ASP A 483 41.53 -20.38 -44.93
N ILE A 484 42.25 -21.11 -44.08
CA ILE A 484 43.47 -20.65 -43.41
C ILE A 484 44.66 -21.38 -44.04
N ASP A 485 45.62 -20.64 -44.60
CA ASP A 485 46.90 -21.20 -45.05
C ASP A 485 47.74 -21.59 -43.82
N ILE A 486 47.91 -22.90 -43.61
CA ILE A 486 48.72 -23.44 -42.51
C ILE A 486 50.18 -23.69 -42.94
N GLY A 487 50.57 -23.19 -44.11
CA GLY A 487 51.91 -23.31 -44.67
C GLY A 487 52.06 -24.54 -45.59
N GLY A 488 53.00 -24.46 -46.53
CA GLY A 488 53.29 -25.54 -47.48
C GLY A 488 52.26 -25.71 -48.60
N GLY A 489 51.38 -24.72 -48.81
CA GLY A 489 50.28 -24.81 -49.78
C GLY A 489 49.08 -25.63 -49.31
N GLN A 490 49.03 -25.99 -48.01
CA GLN A 490 47.90 -26.65 -47.40
C GLN A 490 46.95 -25.61 -46.80
N MET A 491 45.70 -25.61 -47.27
CA MET A 491 44.62 -24.85 -46.66
C MET A 491 43.93 -25.72 -45.61
N MET A 492 43.80 -25.20 -44.38
CA MET A 492 42.91 -25.75 -43.37
C MET A 492 41.60 -24.97 -43.43
N ARG A 493 40.50 -25.68 -43.66
CA ARG A 493 39.15 -25.11 -43.66
C ARG A 493 38.74 -24.94 -42.20
N VAL A 494 38.58 -23.70 -41.74
CA VAL A 494 38.21 -23.40 -40.34
C VAL A 494 36.93 -22.57 -40.35
N GLY A 495 35.99 -22.93 -39.47
CA GLY A 495 34.71 -22.24 -39.38
C GLY A 495 34.76 -20.98 -38.51
N GLY A 496 34.45 -19.83 -39.11
CA GLY A 496 34.27 -18.52 -38.46
C GLY A 496 35.52 -17.95 -37.74
N PRO A 497 35.47 -16.68 -37.29
CA PRO A 497 36.47 -16.18 -36.34
C PRO A 497 36.40 -17.03 -35.07
N ALA A 498 37.48 -17.75 -34.75
CA ALA A 498 37.52 -18.77 -33.70
C ALA A 498 37.08 -18.26 -32.30
N THR A 499 37.10 -16.95 -32.06
CA THR A 499 36.79 -16.32 -30.76
C THR A 499 35.29 -16.28 -30.45
N THR A 500 34.42 -15.83 -31.37
CA THR A 500 32.97 -15.73 -31.13
C THR A 500 32.28 -17.11 -31.13
N ALA A 501 32.85 -18.08 -31.86
CA ALA A 501 32.33 -19.45 -31.90
C ALA A 501 32.43 -20.15 -30.54
N ILE A 502 33.52 -19.94 -29.78
CA ILE A 502 33.69 -20.53 -28.45
C ILE A 502 32.63 -19.98 -27.49
N THR A 503 32.39 -18.67 -27.49
CA THR A 503 31.40 -18.06 -26.60
C THR A 503 29.96 -18.35 -27.03
N GLY A 504 29.72 -18.58 -28.33
CA GLY A 504 28.39 -18.86 -28.86
C GLY A 504 27.90 -20.29 -28.65
N GLY A 505 28.80 -21.26 -28.50
CA GLY A 505 28.43 -22.69 -28.36
C GLY A 505 28.63 -23.28 -26.95
N ASN A 506 29.23 -22.55 -26.01
CA ASN A 506 29.56 -23.09 -24.69
C ASN A 506 28.43 -22.89 -23.67
N ASN A 507 27.99 -23.96 -23.01
CA ASN A 507 26.91 -23.94 -22.01
C ASN A 507 27.23 -23.06 -20.80
N SER A 508 28.50 -22.94 -20.39
CA SER A 508 28.88 -22.07 -19.26
C SER A 508 28.67 -20.58 -19.57
N VAL A 509 28.63 -20.23 -20.85
CA VAL A 509 28.38 -18.86 -21.31
C VAL A 509 26.89 -18.53 -21.25
N THR A 510 25.98 -19.51 -21.25
CA THR A 510 24.53 -19.28 -21.12
C THR A 510 24.22 -18.40 -19.91
N VAL A 511 24.71 -18.79 -18.73
CA VAL A 511 24.51 -18.00 -17.49
C VAL A 511 25.43 -16.78 -17.42
N SER A 512 26.71 -16.93 -17.81
CA SER A 512 27.69 -15.84 -17.71
C SER A 512 27.32 -14.64 -18.59
N ARG A 513 26.68 -14.90 -19.73
CA ARG A 513 26.20 -13.86 -20.65
C ARG A 513 25.06 -13.06 -20.03
N LEU A 514 24.09 -13.71 -19.38
CA LEU A 514 23.01 -13.00 -18.69
C LEU A 514 23.56 -12.09 -17.59
N MET A 515 24.52 -12.59 -16.80
CA MET A 515 25.21 -11.81 -15.77
C MET A 515 25.90 -10.58 -16.37
N HIS A 516 26.60 -10.76 -17.49
CA HIS A 516 27.29 -9.69 -18.19
C HIS A 516 26.35 -8.62 -18.75
N LEU A 517 25.25 -9.04 -19.39
CA LEU A 517 24.28 -8.15 -20.03
C LEU A 517 23.64 -7.15 -19.06
N PHE A 518 23.45 -7.57 -17.80
CA PHE A 518 22.76 -6.78 -16.79
C PHE A 518 23.67 -6.32 -15.63
N ASN A 519 24.99 -6.51 -15.75
CA ASN A 519 25.97 -6.18 -14.71
C ASN A 519 25.61 -6.77 -13.32
N MET A 520 25.15 -8.02 -13.29
CA MET A 520 24.86 -8.73 -12.05
C MET A 520 26.13 -9.33 -11.45
N THR A 521 26.22 -9.38 -10.13
CA THR A 521 27.45 -9.76 -9.40
C THR A 521 27.29 -10.99 -8.50
N GLY A 522 26.13 -11.63 -8.50
CA GLY A 522 25.86 -12.84 -7.72
C GLY A 522 26.57 -14.10 -8.22
N PRO A 523 26.50 -15.22 -7.47
CA PRO A 523 27.08 -16.49 -7.88
C PRO A 523 26.32 -17.08 -9.07
N THR A 524 27.04 -17.75 -9.97
CA THR A 524 26.45 -18.34 -11.18
C THR A 524 26.94 -19.77 -11.41
N GLY A 525 26.11 -20.63 -11.97
CA GLY A 525 26.48 -22.03 -12.24
C GLY A 525 25.60 -22.73 -13.28
N THR A 526 26.23 -23.58 -14.08
CA THR A 526 25.57 -24.48 -15.03
C THR A 526 25.75 -25.91 -14.54
N ALA A 527 24.64 -26.65 -14.40
CA ALA A 527 24.64 -28.06 -14.02
C ALA A 527 24.37 -28.94 -15.25
N ASP A 528 25.18 -29.99 -15.41
CA ASP A 528 24.89 -31.11 -16.31
C ASP A 528 24.93 -32.40 -15.50
N THR A 529 23.74 -32.84 -15.10
CA THR A 529 23.49 -34.14 -14.50
C THR A 529 22.42 -34.88 -15.30
N ALA A 530 22.44 -34.69 -16.63
CA ALA A 530 21.41 -35.15 -17.54
C ALA A 530 19.99 -34.69 -17.13
N CYS A 531 19.03 -35.59 -17.00
CA CYS A 531 17.62 -35.27 -16.78
C CYS A 531 17.32 -34.54 -15.45
N SER A 532 18.21 -34.65 -14.45
CA SER A 532 18.04 -34.01 -13.13
C SER A 532 18.66 -32.61 -13.05
N SER A 533 19.31 -32.12 -14.11
CA SER A 533 20.14 -30.90 -14.10
C SER A 533 19.45 -29.68 -13.52
N SER A 534 18.19 -29.42 -13.90
CA SER A 534 17.43 -28.26 -13.40
C SER A 534 17.04 -28.36 -11.93
N LEU A 535 16.76 -29.56 -11.40
CA LEU A 535 16.53 -29.73 -9.94
C LEU A 535 17.85 -29.64 -9.16
N VAL A 536 18.95 -30.11 -9.74
CA VAL A 536 20.29 -29.91 -9.16
C VAL A 536 20.60 -28.42 -9.06
N ALA A 537 20.39 -27.67 -10.15
CA ALA A 537 20.58 -26.22 -10.18
C ALA A 537 19.69 -25.50 -9.15
N THR A 538 18.44 -25.93 -9.00
CA THR A 538 17.50 -25.40 -7.98
C THR A 538 18.01 -25.64 -6.57
N GLY A 539 18.47 -26.87 -6.26
CA GLY A 539 19.06 -27.18 -4.95
C GLY A 539 20.33 -26.40 -4.65
N VAL A 540 21.15 -26.15 -5.67
CA VAL A 540 22.33 -25.27 -5.52
C VAL A 540 21.91 -23.84 -5.22
N ALA A 541 20.94 -23.27 -5.96
CA ALA A 541 20.42 -21.93 -5.71
C ALA A 541 19.91 -21.79 -4.26
N MET A 542 19.12 -22.76 -3.79
CA MET A 542 18.62 -22.77 -2.41
C MET A 542 19.75 -22.77 -1.38
N SER A 543 20.86 -23.47 -1.62
CA SER A 543 21.98 -23.52 -0.68
C SER A 543 22.76 -22.19 -0.57
N TRP A 544 22.65 -21.32 -1.57
CA TRP A 544 23.17 -19.95 -1.53
C TRP A 544 22.22 -18.97 -0.85
N MET A 545 20.92 -19.28 -0.82
CA MET A 545 19.89 -18.36 -0.31
C MET A 545 19.59 -18.55 1.17
N ARG A 546 19.50 -19.80 1.66
CA ARG A 546 19.10 -20.11 3.03
C ARG A 546 20.13 -20.96 3.77
N GLU A 547 20.06 -20.94 5.10
CA GLU A 547 20.79 -21.92 5.90
C GLU A 547 20.24 -23.33 5.70
N ARG A 548 21.14 -24.31 5.55
CA ARG A 548 20.75 -25.71 5.42
C ARG A 548 20.42 -26.27 6.80
N ARG A 549 19.23 -26.85 6.95
CA ARG A 549 18.77 -27.47 8.21
C ARG A 549 19.43 -28.81 8.54
N MET A 550 20.16 -29.41 7.59
CA MET A 550 20.93 -30.64 7.79
C MET A 550 22.45 -30.39 7.74
N ALA A 551 23.19 -31.07 8.62
CA ALA A 551 24.65 -30.99 8.68
C ALA A 551 25.29 -31.39 7.33
N ALA A 552 26.03 -30.47 6.70
CA ALA A 552 26.77 -30.75 5.47
C ALA A 552 28.19 -31.22 5.80
N THR A 553 28.65 -32.25 5.08
CA THR A 553 30.04 -32.71 5.12
C THR A 553 30.97 -31.97 4.17
N MET A 554 30.52 -31.09 3.25
CA MET A 554 31.38 -30.16 2.48
C MET A 554 30.62 -28.95 1.86
N VAL A 555 31.37 -27.84 1.70
CA VAL A 555 31.11 -26.50 1.08
C VAL A 555 29.96 -25.68 1.68
N HIS A 556 30.33 -24.64 2.44
CA HIS A 556 29.43 -23.58 2.89
C HIS A 556 29.79 -22.28 2.16
N ALA A 557 28.78 -21.56 1.65
CA ALA A 557 28.95 -20.18 1.22
C ALA A 557 29.07 -19.26 2.44
N GLU A 558 30.14 -18.45 2.49
CA GLU A 558 30.38 -17.45 3.57
C GLU A 558 29.39 -16.27 3.49
N SER A 559 28.77 -16.03 2.32
CA SER A 559 27.80 -14.96 2.08
C SER A 559 26.52 -15.54 1.47
N ARG A 560 25.36 -15.11 1.99
CA ARG A 560 24.03 -15.49 1.49
C ARG A 560 23.55 -14.46 0.46
N ILE A 561 22.85 -14.91 -0.55
CA ILE A 561 22.17 -14.04 -1.53
C ILE A 561 20.68 -13.97 -1.24
N LYS A 562 20.09 -12.79 -1.44
CA LYS A 562 18.64 -12.59 -1.26
C LYS A 562 17.84 -13.05 -2.48
N GLU A 563 18.41 -12.96 -3.68
CA GLU A 563 17.67 -13.17 -4.92
C GLU A 563 18.45 -14.08 -5.88
N SER A 564 17.73 -14.94 -6.62
CA SER A 564 18.35 -15.87 -7.57
C SER A 564 17.40 -16.25 -8.71
N ILE A 565 17.94 -16.53 -9.89
CA ILE A 565 17.25 -17.25 -10.96
C ILE A 565 17.63 -18.73 -10.85
N ALA A 566 16.64 -19.61 -10.96
CA ALA A 566 16.83 -21.05 -11.08
C ALA A 566 16.00 -21.61 -12.24
N GLY A 567 16.54 -22.58 -12.98
CA GLY A 567 15.75 -23.27 -14.01
C GLY A 567 16.55 -24.18 -14.93
N GLY A 568 16.17 -24.23 -16.20
CA GLY A 568 16.84 -25.06 -17.20
C GLY A 568 16.43 -24.80 -18.64
N VAL A 569 17.27 -25.27 -19.55
CA VAL A 569 17.10 -25.09 -21.00
C VAL A 569 17.49 -26.39 -21.72
N CYS A 570 16.75 -26.71 -22.78
CA CYS A 570 17.07 -27.75 -23.74
C CYS A 570 16.60 -27.29 -25.11
N VAL A 571 17.46 -27.27 -26.13
CA VAL A 571 17.06 -26.91 -27.50
C VAL A 571 17.54 -27.95 -28.50
N GLN A 572 16.69 -28.30 -29.46
CA GLN A 572 16.98 -29.32 -30.45
C GLN A 572 17.22 -28.69 -31.82
N ILE A 573 18.47 -28.75 -32.30
CA ILE A 573 18.85 -28.07 -33.54
C ILE A 573 19.03 -29.06 -34.68
N GLY A 574 19.71 -30.18 -34.45
CA GLY A 574 20.05 -31.15 -35.48
C GLY A 574 19.67 -32.61 -35.15
N PRO A 575 19.90 -33.52 -36.12
CA PRO A 575 19.49 -34.91 -35.98
C PRO A 575 20.47 -35.76 -35.15
N GLY A 576 21.71 -35.30 -34.94
CA GLY A 576 22.79 -36.14 -34.42
C GLY A 576 22.52 -36.70 -33.02
N SER A 577 22.08 -35.85 -32.10
CA SER A 577 21.70 -36.24 -30.74
C SER A 577 20.48 -37.17 -30.73
N TYR A 578 19.51 -36.92 -31.61
CA TYR A 578 18.30 -37.72 -31.75
C TYR A 578 18.60 -39.14 -32.27
N ILE A 579 19.48 -39.26 -33.28
CA ILE A 579 19.98 -40.54 -33.80
C ILE A 579 20.71 -41.33 -32.70
N ALA A 580 21.56 -40.67 -31.92
CA ALA A 580 22.31 -41.32 -30.83
C ALA A 580 21.37 -41.92 -29.77
N MET A 581 20.34 -41.17 -29.35
CA MET A 581 19.35 -41.65 -28.36
C MET A 581 18.51 -42.80 -28.89
N CYS A 582 18.15 -42.79 -30.19
CA CYS A 582 17.54 -43.96 -30.84
C CYS A 582 18.51 -45.16 -30.81
N GLY A 583 19.81 -44.95 -31.07
CA GLY A 583 20.82 -46.00 -30.96
C GLY A 583 20.92 -46.65 -29.56
N LEU A 584 20.55 -45.92 -28.51
CA LEU A 584 20.48 -46.40 -27.13
C LEU A 584 19.13 -47.04 -26.76
N ASN A 585 18.17 -47.10 -27.70
CA ASN A 585 16.79 -47.56 -27.49
C ASN A 585 16.07 -46.82 -26.34
N MET A 586 16.36 -45.54 -26.18
CA MET A 586 15.73 -44.70 -25.15
C MET A 586 14.42 -44.06 -25.63
N ILE A 587 14.25 -43.92 -26.94
CA ILE A 587 13.16 -43.17 -27.55
C ILE A 587 11.98 -44.09 -27.87
N SER A 588 10.76 -43.66 -27.58
CA SER A 588 9.56 -44.37 -28.04
C SER A 588 9.51 -44.37 -29.58
N PRO A 589 9.27 -45.50 -30.26
CA PRO A 589 9.07 -45.52 -31.71
C PRO A 589 7.93 -44.61 -32.19
N VAL A 590 6.89 -44.44 -31.36
CA VAL A 590 5.76 -43.53 -31.61
C VAL A 590 6.13 -42.07 -31.31
N GLY A 591 7.17 -41.86 -30.51
CA GLY A 591 7.69 -40.55 -30.11
C GLY A 591 6.73 -39.80 -29.17
N ARG A 592 6.16 -40.51 -28.19
CA ARG A 592 5.36 -39.97 -27.07
C ARG A 592 5.86 -40.55 -25.74
N CYS A 593 5.57 -39.88 -24.62
CA CYS A 593 5.80 -40.45 -23.29
C CYS A 593 4.51 -41.10 -22.76
N PHE A 594 4.39 -42.42 -22.87
CA PHE A 594 3.25 -43.18 -22.34
C PHE A 594 3.35 -43.41 -20.83
N THR A 595 3.47 -42.31 -20.08
CA THR A 595 3.69 -42.34 -18.63
C THR A 595 2.59 -43.10 -17.90
N PHE A 596 2.97 -44.09 -17.10
CA PHE A 596 2.12 -45.02 -16.33
C PHE A 596 1.27 -46.00 -17.14
N ASP A 597 1.26 -45.88 -18.47
CA ASP A 597 0.45 -46.73 -19.34
C ASP A 597 1.13 -48.07 -19.64
N GLU A 598 0.35 -49.12 -19.89
CA GLU A 598 0.84 -50.45 -20.29
C GLU A 598 1.70 -50.38 -21.57
N SER A 599 1.47 -49.39 -22.43
CA SER A 599 2.23 -49.17 -23.67
C SER A 599 3.56 -48.42 -23.52
N GLY A 600 4.01 -48.17 -22.28
CA GLY A 600 5.30 -47.52 -22.01
C GLY A 600 6.51 -48.22 -22.65
N ASP A 601 7.07 -47.64 -23.71
CA ASP A 601 8.12 -48.23 -24.56
C ASP A 601 9.36 -47.34 -24.76
N GLY A 602 9.44 -46.22 -24.05
CA GLY A 602 10.48 -45.20 -24.22
C GLY A 602 9.92 -43.79 -24.00
N TYR A 603 10.77 -42.77 -24.07
CA TYR A 603 10.32 -41.38 -23.97
C TYR A 603 10.36 -40.65 -25.32
N ALA A 604 9.59 -39.56 -25.45
CA ALA A 604 9.75 -38.59 -26.54
C ALA A 604 10.71 -37.48 -26.10
N ARG A 605 11.62 -37.04 -26.96
CA ARG A 605 12.43 -35.86 -26.60
C ARG A 605 11.59 -34.59 -26.71
N GLY A 606 11.82 -33.63 -25.81
CA GLY A 606 11.23 -32.29 -25.87
C GLY A 606 12.30 -31.20 -25.81
N GLU A 607 11.95 -29.99 -26.22
CA GLU A 607 12.77 -28.79 -26.11
C GLU A 607 12.04 -27.66 -25.37
N GLY A 608 12.76 -26.61 -24.96
CA GLY A 608 12.19 -25.44 -24.32
C GLY A 608 13.06 -24.89 -23.18
N THR A 609 12.50 -23.92 -22.46
CA THR A 609 13.07 -23.40 -21.21
C THR A 609 11.99 -23.18 -20.16
N GLY A 610 12.38 -23.32 -18.90
CA GLY A 610 11.60 -22.92 -17.73
C GLY A 610 12.50 -22.22 -16.75
N LEU A 611 12.04 -21.11 -16.18
CA LEU A 611 12.78 -20.28 -15.22
C LEU A 611 11.89 -19.83 -14.07
N MET A 612 12.50 -19.69 -12.90
CA MET A 612 11.92 -19.10 -11.70
C MET A 612 12.81 -17.98 -11.19
N PHE A 613 12.21 -16.88 -10.76
CA PHE A 613 12.87 -15.89 -9.93
C PHE A 613 12.56 -16.17 -8.46
N LEU A 614 13.60 -16.27 -7.64
CA LEU A 614 13.56 -16.69 -6.25
C LEU A 614 13.94 -15.53 -5.33
N ARG A 615 13.26 -15.40 -4.19
CA ARG A 615 13.61 -14.48 -3.11
C ARG A 615 13.69 -15.21 -1.77
N GLY A 616 14.80 -15.02 -1.05
CA GLY A 616 15.02 -15.51 0.31
C GLY A 616 14.48 -14.47 1.31
N SER A 617 13.61 -14.88 2.22
CA SER A 617 13.02 -13.97 3.20
C SER A 617 12.47 -14.70 4.43
N THR A 618 12.48 -13.97 5.55
CA THR A 618 11.72 -14.32 6.76
C THR A 618 10.43 -13.51 6.88
N GLU A 619 10.24 -12.51 6.02
CA GLU A 619 9.13 -11.57 6.09
C GLU A 619 7.83 -12.20 5.58
N PHE A 620 6.73 -11.82 6.21
CA PHE A 620 5.42 -12.35 5.86
C PHE A 620 4.89 -11.71 4.56
N GLU A 621 5.29 -10.49 4.27
CA GLU A 621 4.91 -9.73 3.09
C GLU A 621 5.36 -10.43 1.79
N ASP A 622 6.61 -10.91 1.75
CA ASP A 622 7.11 -11.73 0.62
C ASP A 622 6.31 -13.04 0.49
N THR A 623 5.81 -13.58 1.61
CA THR A 623 4.94 -14.76 1.62
C THR A 623 3.57 -14.47 0.95
N LEU A 624 3.07 -13.23 1.03
CA LEU A 624 1.81 -12.82 0.40
C LEU A 624 1.95 -12.57 -1.10
N GLU A 625 3.14 -12.23 -1.58
CA GLU A 625 3.41 -11.94 -3.00
C GLU A 625 3.81 -13.18 -3.83
N GLN A 626 4.34 -14.23 -3.19
CA GLN A 626 4.88 -15.40 -3.88
C GLN A 626 3.85 -16.19 -4.73
N ASN A 627 4.31 -16.87 -5.77
CA ASN A 627 3.53 -17.93 -6.45
C ASN A 627 3.55 -19.24 -5.67
N ALA A 628 4.69 -19.57 -5.05
CA ALA A 628 4.92 -20.78 -4.24
C ALA A 628 6.15 -20.59 -3.34
N CYS A 629 6.34 -21.50 -2.38
CA CYS A 629 7.52 -21.58 -1.52
C CYS A 629 8.24 -22.91 -1.73
N ILE A 630 9.56 -22.88 -1.95
CA ILE A 630 10.37 -24.10 -2.01
C ILE A 630 10.80 -24.48 -0.60
N LEU A 631 10.37 -25.66 -0.14
CA LEU A 631 10.59 -26.12 1.23
C LEU A 631 11.82 -27.00 1.37
N GLY A 632 12.10 -27.86 0.37
CA GLY A 632 13.24 -28.76 0.36
C GLY A 632 13.66 -29.12 -1.06
N CYS A 633 14.97 -29.34 -1.27
CA CYS A 633 15.50 -29.83 -2.53
C CYS A 633 16.76 -30.67 -2.31
N CYS A 634 16.61 -31.98 -2.48
CA CYS A 634 17.68 -32.95 -2.22
C CYS A 634 18.13 -33.66 -3.50
N ILE A 635 19.42 -34.05 -3.50
CA ILE A 635 20.11 -34.67 -4.62
C ILE A 635 20.91 -35.86 -4.08
N ASN A 636 20.91 -36.99 -4.79
CA ASN A 636 21.80 -38.13 -4.50
C ASN A 636 22.24 -38.87 -5.78
N GLN A 637 22.86 -40.04 -5.62
CA GLN A 637 23.35 -40.84 -6.75
C GLN A 637 23.08 -42.34 -6.54
N ASP A 638 22.74 -43.04 -7.63
CA ASP A 638 22.34 -44.46 -7.67
C ASP A 638 23.44 -45.46 -7.24
N GLY A 639 24.69 -45.02 -7.21
CA GLY A 639 25.88 -45.83 -7.00
C GLY A 639 26.06 -46.87 -8.09
N ARG A 640 26.32 -48.11 -7.66
CA ARG A 640 26.45 -49.27 -8.56
C ARG A 640 25.08 -49.92 -8.77
N SER A 641 24.30 -49.41 -9.73
CA SER A 641 23.04 -50.02 -10.18
C SER A 641 23.28 -51.18 -11.17
N ALA A 642 22.22 -51.76 -11.73
CA ALA A 642 22.30 -52.93 -12.61
C ALA A 642 23.06 -52.66 -13.93
N SER A 643 23.03 -51.41 -14.40
CA SER A 643 23.85 -50.90 -15.49
C SER A 643 23.95 -49.38 -15.34
N MET A 644 24.91 -48.73 -16.00
CA MET A 644 25.12 -47.28 -15.88
C MET A 644 23.86 -46.45 -16.16
N THR A 645 22.96 -46.94 -17.00
CA THR A 645 21.71 -46.26 -17.41
C THR A 645 20.45 -46.83 -16.74
N ALA A 646 20.58 -47.82 -15.86
CA ALA A 646 19.43 -48.43 -15.17
C ALA A 646 19.11 -47.67 -13.87
N PRO A 647 17.84 -47.31 -13.63
CA PRO A 647 17.43 -46.59 -12.41
C PRO A 647 17.56 -47.46 -11.15
N ASN A 648 17.69 -46.82 -9.98
CA ASN A 648 17.78 -47.49 -8.69
C ASN A 648 16.67 -47.05 -7.70
N GLY A 649 15.67 -47.92 -7.48
CA GLY A 649 14.54 -47.64 -6.58
C GLY A 649 14.92 -47.24 -5.13
N PRO A 650 15.84 -47.95 -4.45
CA PRO A 650 16.29 -47.55 -3.11
C PRO A 650 16.93 -46.15 -3.06
N SER A 651 17.67 -45.76 -4.10
CA SER A 651 18.28 -44.43 -4.18
C SER A 651 17.24 -43.35 -4.42
N GLN A 652 16.24 -43.60 -5.27
CA GLN A 652 15.10 -42.69 -5.44
C GLN A 652 14.31 -42.52 -4.13
N GLN A 653 14.00 -43.62 -3.43
CA GLN A 653 13.34 -43.60 -2.12
C GLN A 653 14.13 -42.75 -1.11
N ALA A 654 15.45 -42.93 -1.05
CA ALA A 654 16.32 -42.16 -0.16
C ALA A 654 16.34 -40.67 -0.52
N CYS A 655 16.31 -40.32 -1.81
CA CYS A 655 16.26 -38.94 -2.27
C CYS A 655 14.93 -38.28 -1.89
N ILE A 656 13.81 -38.99 -2.08
CA ILE A 656 12.47 -38.53 -1.71
C ILE A 656 12.37 -38.28 -0.21
N ALA A 657 12.80 -39.26 0.60
CA ALA A 657 12.80 -39.14 2.06
C ALA A 657 13.72 -38.03 2.58
N ALA A 658 14.85 -37.78 1.92
CA ALA A 658 15.76 -36.70 2.28
C ALA A 658 15.15 -35.32 2.02
N SER A 659 14.50 -35.12 0.87
CA SER A 659 13.83 -33.85 0.54
C SER A 659 12.70 -33.54 1.51
N MET A 660 11.83 -34.52 1.80
CA MET A 660 10.75 -34.34 2.79
C MET A 660 11.30 -33.99 4.17
N ARG A 661 12.42 -34.61 4.58
CA ARG A 661 13.07 -34.29 5.85
C ARG A 661 13.65 -32.88 5.88
N GLU A 662 14.28 -32.44 4.80
CA GLU A 662 14.77 -31.06 4.68
C GLU A 662 13.62 -30.05 4.74
N ALA A 663 12.47 -30.40 4.16
CA ALA A 663 11.24 -29.61 4.17
C ALA A 663 10.41 -29.75 5.47
N GLU A 664 10.85 -30.58 6.43
CA GLU A 664 10.11 -30.91 7.66
C GLU A 664 8.68 -31.43 7.41
N LEU A 665 8.50 -32.18 6.32
CA LEU A 665 7.23 -32.75 5.91
C LEU A 665 7.10 -34.21 6.30
N GLU A 666 5.90 -34.60 6.72
CA GLU A 666 5.50 -35.99 6.76
C GLU A 666 4.87 -36.37 5.41
N ALA A 667 5.04 -37.63 4.99
CA ALA A 667 4.54 -38.11 3.70
C ALA A 667 3.04 -37.88 3.46
N ARG A 668 2.22 -38.01 4.51
CA ARG A 668 0.77 -37.79 4.45
C ARG A 668 0.38 -36.34 4.15
N MET A 669 1.31 -35.40 4.27
CA MET A 669 1.06 -33.98 3.99
C MET A 669 1.10 -33.66 2.49
N ILE A 670 1.72 -34.50 1.67
CA ILE A 670 1.88 -34.26 0.22
C ILE A 670 0.69 -34.83 -0.55
N ASN A 671 -0.02 -33.96 -1.25
CA ASN A 671 -1.27 -34.27 -1.95
C ASN A 671 -1.04 -34.65 -3.42
N LEU A 672 -0.01 -34.07 -4.04
CA LEU A 672 0.29 -34.20 -5.47
C LEU A 672 1.76 -34.55 -5.66
N ALA A 673 2.09 -35.44 -6.60
CA ALA A 673 3.46 -35.67 -7.01
C ALA A 673 3.61 -35.67 -8.55
N GLU A 674 4.49 -34.79 -9.01
CA GLU A 674 4.99 -34.78 -10.38
C GLU A 674 6.17 -35.76 -10.46
N CYS A 675 5.93 -36.89 -11.09
CA CYS A 675 6.91 -37.94 -11.27
C CYS A 675 7.91 -37.59 -12.39
N HIS A 676 9.10 -38.19 -12.31
CA HIS A 676 10.02 -38.24 -13.42
C HIS A 676 9.35 -38.87 -14.65
N GLY A 677 8.62 -39.98 -14.49
CA GLY A 677 7.52 -40.39 -15.37
C GLY A 677 7.85 -40.43 -16.86
N THR A 678 8.90 -41.16 -17.23
CA THR A 678 9.39 -41.17 -18.62
C THR A 678 8.58 -42.07 -19.55
N GLY A 679 7.63 -42.86 -19.06
CA GLY A 679 6.87 -43.79 -19.90
C GLY A 679 7.71 -44.99 -20.33
N THR A 680 8.70 -45.37 -19.51
CA THR A 680 9.54 -46.55 -19.79
C THR A 680 9.00 -47.76 -19.04
N ALA A 681 8.97 -48.93 -19.69
CA ALA A 681 8.49 -50.19 -19.11
C ALA A 681 9.12 -50.54 -17.75
N LEU A 682 10.39 -50.17 -17.54
CA LEU A 682 11.13 -50.42 -16.31
C LEU A 682 11.12 -49.25 -15.32
N GLY A 683 11.18 -48.01 -15.80
CA GLY A 683 11.34 -46.82 -14.96
C GLY A 683 10.08 -46.50 -14.16
N ASP A 684 8.91 -46.52 -14.79
CA ASP A 684 7.66 -46.13 -14.14
C ASP A 684 7.32 -47.06 -12.94
N PRO A 685 7.42 -48.40 -13.04
CA PRO A 685 7.26 -49.28 -11.89
C PRO A 685 8.26 -49.03 -10.74
N ILE A 686 9.52 -48.72 -11.06
CA ILE A 686 10.55 -48.45 -10.06
C ILE A 686 10.25 -47.15 -9.31
N GLU A 687 9.87 -46.10 -10.03
CA GLU A 687 9.56 -44.80 -9.43
C GLU A 687 8.32 -44.86 -8.54
N VAL A 688 7.22 -45.47 -9.01
CA VAL A 688 6.00 -45.62 -8.21
C VAL A 688 6.27 -46.47 -6.96
N GLY A 689 7.09 -47.52 -7.07
CA GLY A 689 7.54 -48.30 -5.92
C GLY A 689 8.39 -47.49 -4.93
N ALA A 690 9.28 -46.63 -5.41
CA ALA A 690 10.10 -45.76 -4.56
C ALA A 690 9.26 -44.71 -3.82
N LEU A 691 8.29 -44.09 -4.50
CA LEU A 691 7.32 -43.16 -3.90
C LEU A 691 6.53 -43.85 -2.79
N ARG A 692 5.96 -45.03 -3.08
CA ARG A 692 5.25 -45.85 -2.09
C ARG A 692 6.11 -46.09 -0.84
N ASN A 693 7.31 -46.60 -1.02
CA ASN A 693 8.19 -46.95 0.10
C ASN A 693 8.67 -45.73 0.90
N ALA A 694 8.72 -44.54 0.29
CA ALA A 694 9.04 -43.30 0.98
C ALA A 694 7.83 -42.68 1.67
N MET A 695 6.61 -42.99 1.21
CA MET A 695 5.41 -42.24 1.57
C MET A 695 4.30 -43.03 2.28
N GLU A 696 4.50 -44.32 2.56
CA GLU A 696 3.60 -45.10 3.42
C GLU A 696 3.92 -44.94 4.93
N PRO A 697 2.91 -45.03 5.82
CA PRO A 697 1.47 -45.10 5.53
C PRO A 697 0.86 -43.73 5.23
N ARG A 698 -0.24 -43.70 4.45
CA ARG A 698 -1.01 -42.48 4.14
C ARG A 698 -2.52 -42.75 4.13
N ASP A 699 -3.29 -41.77 4.60
CA ASP A 699 -4.75 -41.87 4.76
C ASP A 699 -5.55 -41.32 3.55
N PHE A 700 -4.92 -40.50 2.73
CA PHE A 700 -5.51 -39.86 1.55
C PHE A 700 -4.74 -40.21 0.28
N ALA A 701 -5.43 -40.30 -0.86
CA ALA A 701 -4.79 -40.68 -2.11
C ALA A 701 -3.81 -39.63 -2.63
N LEU A 702 -2.70 -40.06 -3.23
CA LEU A 702 -1.73 -39.21 -3.94
C LEU A 702 -2.15 -39.04 -5.42
N CYS A 703 -2.28 -37.81 -5.92
CA CYS A 703 -2.35 -37.58 -7.37
C CYS A 703 -0.94 -37.79 -7.96
N LEU A 704 -0.81 -38.72 -8.90
CA LEU A 704 0.44 -38.95 -9.64
C LEU A 704 0.29 -38.42 -11.08
N THR A 705 1.23 -37.57 -11.49
CA THR A 705 1.20 -36.96 -12.82
C THR A 705 2.60 -36.76 -13.39
N SER A 706 2.71 -36.53 -14.70
CA SER A 706 3.95 -36.07 -15.34
C SER A 706 3.69 -35.17 -16.53
N SER A 707 4.33 -34.00 -16.55
CA SER A 707 4.38 -33.06 -17.67
C SER A 707 4.92 -33.71 -18.95
N LYS A 708 5.76 -34.75 -18.84
CA LYS A 708 6.36 -35.40 -20.02
C LYS A 708 5.35 -36.03 -20.95
N SER A 709 4.17 -36.39 -20.46
CA SER A 709 3.07 -36.89 -21.29
C SER A 709 2.46 -35.81 -22.20
N ASN A 710 2.75 -34.53 -21.94
CA ASN A 710 2.22 -33.40 -22.71
C ASN A 710 3.26 -32.71 -23.60
N ILE A 711 4.53 -32.69 -23.18
CA ILE A 711 5.58 -31.87 -23.82
C ILE A 711 6.84 -32.68 -24.16
N GLY A 712 6.81 -34.00 -24.00
CA GLY A 712 7.99 -34.84 -24.03
C GLY A 712 8.99 -34.55 -22.91
N HIS A 713 10.16 -35.18 -23.01
CA HIS A 713 11.23 -35.09 -22.03
C HIS A 713 12.25 -34.02 -22.41
N LEU A 714 12.23 -32.91 -21.68
CA LEU A 714 13.14 -31.75 -21.88
C LEU A 714 14.57 -31.94 -21.35
N GLU A 715 15.03 -33.17 -21.14
CA GLU A 715 16.39 -33.47 -20.65
C GLU A 715 16.85 -32.56 -19.50
N GLY A 716 17.84 -31.69 -19.70
CA GLY A 716 18.32 -30.72 -18.68
C GLY A 716 17.23 -29.80 -18.13
N GLY A 717 16.20 -29.49 -18.92
CA GLY A 717 15.02 -28.70 -18.54
C GLY A 717 13.83 -29.50 -18.00
N ALA A 718 13.92 -30.83 -17.87
CA ALA A 718 12.78 -31.66 -17.48
C ALA A 718 12.30 -31.43 -16.05
N GLY A 719 13.23 -31.25 -15.11
CA GLY A 719 12.90 -30.99 -13.71
C GLY A 719 12.16 -29.67 -13.52
N ILE A 720 12.62 -28.60 -14.18
CA ILE A 720 11.97 -27.29 -14.09
C ILE A 720 10.60 -27.27 -14.75
N ALA A 721 10.39 -27.97 -15.89
CA ALA A 721 9.06 -28.03 -16.51
C ALA A 721 8.02 -28.70 -15.60
N GLY A 722 8.42 -29.76 -14.89
CA GLY A 722 7.60 -30.41 -13.87
C GLY A 722 7.40 -29.53 -12.62
N LEU A 723 8.43 -28.84 -12.16
CA LEU A 723 8.34 -27.93 -11.01
C LEU A 723 7.39 -26.75 -11.29
N LEU A 724 7.45 -26.18 -12.49
CA LEU A 724 6.55 -25.11 -12.91
C LEU A 724 5.11 -25.61 -13.05
N LYS A 725 4.89 -26.84 -13.55
CA LYS A 725 3.57 -27.50 -13.51
C LYS A 725 3.07 -27.63 -12.08
N CYS A 726 3.89 -28.09 -11.15
CA CYS A 726 3.55 -28.16 -9.72
C CYS A 726 3.12 -26.81 -9.14
N ILE A 727 3.83 -25.73 -9.45
CA ILE A 727 3.45 -24.37 -9.02
C ILE A 727 2.07 -24.00 -9.57
N LEU A 728 1.83 -24.23 -10.86
CA LEU A 728 0.54 -23.93 -11.49
C LEU A 728 -0.61 -24.76 -10.89
N MET A 729 -0.37 -26.05 -10.61
CA MET A 729 -1.35 -26.92 -9.92
C MET A 729 -1.74 -26.35 -8.55
N LEU A 730 -0.77 -25.87 -7.77
CA LEU A 730 -1.02 -25.26 -6.47
C LEU A 730 -1.78 -23.94 -6.58
N MET A 731 -1.40 -23.09 -7.54
CA MET A 731 -2.09 -21.82 -7.79
C MET A 731 -3.53 -22.01 -8.30
N ALA A 732 -3.79 -23.11 -8.99
CA ALA A 732 -5.13 -23.48 -9.46
C ALA A 732 -5.96 -24.25 -8.42
N GLY A 733 -5.31 -24.90 -7.46
CA GLY A 733 -5.93 -25.95 -6.65
C GLY A 733 -6.45 -27.10 -7.52
N THR A 734 -5.71 -27.51 -8.56
CA THR A 734 -6.17 -28.49 -9.55
C THR A 734 -5.02 -29.38 -10.05
N CYS A 735 -5.25 -30.69 -10.23
CA CYS A 735 -4.33 -31.64 -10.87
C CYS A 735 -4.76 -31.84 -12.34
N PRO A 736 -3.94 -31.54 -13.36
CA PRO A 736 -4.29 -31.74 -14.77
C PRO A 736 -4.17 -33.23 -15.17
N PRO A 737 -4.82 -33.62 -16.29
CA PRO A 737 -4.82 -35.00 -16.78
C PRO A 737 -3.44 -35.50 -17.25
N ASN A 738 -3.21 -36.81 -17.19
CA ASN A 738 -2.12 -37.48 -17.89
C ASN A 738 -2.57 -37.81 -19.33
N ALA A 739 -1.99 -37.17 -20.34
CA ALA A 739 -2.53 -37.16 -21.71
C ALA A 739 -2.60 -38.54 -22.40
N HIS A 740 -1.79 -39.51 -21.96
CA HIS A 740 -1.63 -40.81 -22.63
C HIS A 740 -1.92 -42.04 -21.77
N CYS A 741 -2.36 -41.86 -20.52
CA CYS A 741 -2.58 -42.95 -19.57
C CYS A 741 -3.98 -43.57 -19.75
N ARG A 742 -4.15 -44.48 -20.71
CA ARG A 742 -5.43 -45.13 -21.00
C ARG A 742 -5.65 -46.42 -20.21
N GLN A 743 -4.59 -47.20 -20.03
CA GLN A 743 -4.59 -48.45 -19.31
C GLN A 743 -3.34 -48.53 -18.43
N LEU A 744 -3.54 -48.64 -17.11
CA LEU A 744 -2.41 -48.67 -16.18
C LEU A 744 -1.50 -49.87 -16.43
N ASN A 745 -0.20 -49.60 -16.39
CA ASN A 745 0.83 -50.62 -16.47
C ASN A 745 0.66 -51.63 -15.30
N PRO A 746 0.48 -52.93 -15.59
CA PRO A 746 0.21 -53.94 -14.56
C PRO A 746 1.39 -54.18 -13.59
N HIS A 747 2.57 -53.65 -13.90
CA HIS A 747 3.75 -53.74 -13.05
C HIS A 747 3.85 -52.63 -12.00
N LEU A 748 2.97 -51.62 -12.03
CA LEU A 748 2.93 -50.57 -11.02
C LEU A 748 2.50 -51.15 -9.65
N SER A 749 3.28 -50.85 -8.61
CA SER A 749 3.04 -51.36 -7.26
C SER A 749 2.00 -50.56 -6.47
N VAL A 750 0.78 -50.44 -7.01
CA VAL A 750 -0.31 -49.59 -6.46
C VAL A 750 -1.15 -50.26 -5.36
N GLY A 751 -1.10 -51.59 -5.25
CA GLY A 751 -1.90 -52.35 -4.28
C GLY A 751 -1.55 -51.98 -2.83
N GLY A 752 -2.52 -51.43 -2.10
CA GLY A 752 -2.38 -51.00 -0.70
C GLY A 752 -1.79 -49.59 -0.51
N PHE A 753 -1.44 -48.90 -1.61
CA PHE A 753 -0.94 -47.53 -1.61
C PHE A 753 -1.98 -46.59 -2.21
N PRO A 754 -2.72 -45.79 -1.41
CA PRO A 754 -3.71 -44.87 -1.92
C PRO A 754 -3.09 -43.86 -2.89
N CYS A 755 -3.33 -44.04 -4.19
CA CYS A 755 -2.89 -43.18 -5.27
C CYS A 755 -3.83 -43.31 -6.47
N PHE A 756 -3.87 -42.29 -7.32
CA PHE A 756 -4.61 -42.32 -8.57
C PHE A 756 -3.83 -41.61 -9.68
N PHE A 757 -4.18 -41.95 -10.92
CA PHE A 757 -3.58 -41.47 -12.15
C PHE A 757 -4.73 -41.04 -13.04
N ASP A 758 -5.08 -39.76 -13.02
CA ASP A 758 -6.28 -39.31 -13.71
C ASP A 758 -5.99 -38.92 -15.17
N THR A 759 -7.01 -39.11 -16.00
CA THR A 759 -7.11 -38.69 -17.40
C THR A 759 -8.01 -37.47 -17.57
N GLU A 760 -8.60 -36.98 -16.48
CA GLU A 760 -9.35 -35.72 -16.42
C GLU A 760 -8.73 -34.75 -15.40
N GLY A 761 -9.09 -33.47 -15.47
CA GLY A 761 -8.66 -32.47 -14.50
C GLY A 761 -9.44 -32.60 -13.18
N ILE A 762 -8.74 -32.60 -12.04
CA ILE A 762 -9.33 -32.79 -10.71
C ILE A 762 -9.11 -31.58 -9.81
N ASP A 763 -10.19 -31.09 -9.20
CA ASP A 763 -10.14 -30.11 -8.11
C ASP A 763 -9.57 -30.74 -6.83
N THR A 764 -8.56 -30.11 -6.22
CA THR A 764 -7.97 -30.60 -4.98
C THR A 764 -8.84 -30.29 -3.76
N HIS A 765 -9.82 -29.40 -3.88
CA HIS A 765 -10.69 -28.89 -2.80
C HIS A 765 -9.93 -28.24 -1.62
N LEU A 766 -8.71 -27.79 -1.88
CA LEU A 766 -7.80 -27.16 -0.92
C LEU A 766 -7.49 -25.74 -1.37
N ASN A 767 -7.43 -24.81 -0.42
CA ASN A 767 -6.96 -23.44 -0.64
C ASN A 767 -5.42 -23.37 -0.62
N SER A 768 -4.77 -24.33 0.01
CA SER A 768 -3.31 -24.48 -0.01
C SER A 768 -2.92 -25.95 0.05
N ALA A 769 -1.81 -26.31 -0.59
CA ALA A 769 -1.38 -27.70 -0.67
C ALA A 769 0.14 -27.82 -0.76
N LEU A 770 0.60 -29.07 -0.61
CA LEU A 770 1.99 -29.47 -0.77
C LEU A 770 2.11 -30.43 -1.94
N THR A 771 3.13 -30.21 -2.75
CA THR A 771 3.49 -31.10 -3.85
C THR A 771 4.99 -31.34 -3.87
N GLY A 772 5.44 -32.35 -4.59
CA GLY A 772 6.83 -32.36 -4.99
C GLY A 772 7.08 -33.06 -6.30
N VAL A 773 8.23 -32.71 -6.86
CA VAL A 773 8.68 -33.06 -8.21
C VAL A 773 9.94 -33.91 -8.14
N SER A 774 9.94 -34.99 -8.91
CA SER A 774 11.08 -35.90 -9.05
C SER A 774 11.72 -35.77 -10.42
N SER A 775 13.06 -35.81 -10.50
CA SER A 775 13.76 -35.96 -11.77
C SER A 775 15.03 -36.79 -11.62
N PHE A 776 15.16 -37.85 -12.41
CA PHE A 776 16.21 -38.86 -12.28
C PHE A 776 17.06 -38.90 -13.55
N GLY A 777 18.33 -38.50 -13.44
CA GLY A 777 19.25 -38.49 -14.57
C GLY A 777 19.63 -39.90 -14.99
N PHE A 778 19.74 -40.17 -16.29
CA PHE A 778 20.14 -41.50 -16.78
C PHE A 778 21.52 -41.95 -16.26
N GLY A 779 22.40 -41.01 -15.88
CA GLY A 779 23.69 -41.31 -15.23
C GLY A 779 23.58 -41.67 -13.74
N GLY A 780 22.36 -41.76 -13.20
CA GLY A 780 22.07 -42.13 -11.82
C GLY A 780 22.02 -40.99 -10.81
N THR A 781 22.13 -39.71 -11.23
CA THR A 781 21.97 -38.57 -10.32
C THR A 781 20.49 -38.22 -10.18
N ASN A 782 19.96 -38.31 -8.95
CA ASN A 782 18.55 -38.06 -8.66
C ASN A 782 18.35 -36.68 -8.03
N GLY A 783 17.23 -36.03 -8.34
CA GLY A 783 16.76 -34.83 -7.66
C GLY A 783 15.30 -34.97 -7.22
N ARG A 784 14.99 -34.43 -6.04
CA ARG A 784 13.63 -34.26 -5.51
C ARG A 784 13.50 -32.85 -4.96
N CYS A 785 12.39 -32.18 -5.25
CA CYS A 785 12.03 -30.89 -4.66
C CYS A 785 10.60 -30.92 -4.13
N ASP A 786 10.38 -30.41 -2.92
CA ASP A 786 9.06 -30.30 -2.29
C ASP A 786 8.70 -28.82 -2.09
N ILE A 787 7.48 -28.46 -2.46
CA ILE A 787 7.00 -27.09 -2.50
C ILE A 787 5.62 -26.95 -1.85
N TRP A 788 5.37 -25.76 -1.30
CA TRP A 788 4.08 -25.31 -0.79
C TRP A 788 3.54 -24.21 -1.69
N GLY A 789 2.23 -24.15 -1.86
CA GLY A 789 1.58 -23.03 -2.53
C GLY A 789 0.11 -22.93 -2.16
N GLN A 790 -0.46 -21.79 -2.52
CA GLN A 790 -1.85 -21.46 -2.28
C GLN A 790 -2.57 -21.20 -3.59
N ALA A 791 -3.87 -21.48 -3.62
CA ALA A 791 -4.72 -21.20 -4.75
C ALA A 791 -4.82 -19.67 -4.94
N ARG A 792 -4.35 -19.19 -6.08
CA ARG A 792 -4.37 -17.77 -6.49
C ARG A 792 -5.51 -17.48 -7.46
N PHE A 793 -6.05 -18.50 -8.10
CA PHE A 793 -7.14 -18.40 -9.06
C PHE A 793 -8.08 -19.61 -8.96
N GLY A 794 -9.22 -19.52 -9.64
CA GLY A 794 -10.27 -20.53 -9.56
C GLY A 794 -11.14 -20.42 -8.30
N VAL A 795 -11.97 -21.43 -8.07
CA VAL A 795 -12.99 -21.45 -7.00
C VAL A 795 -12.41 -21.54 -5.58
N ASN A 796 -11.16 -21.98 -5.45
CA ASN A 796 -10.45 -22.11 -4.18
C ASN A 796 -9.54 -20.91 -3.88
N ARG A 797 -9.61 -19.83 -4.66
CA ARG A 797 -8.73 -18.65 -4.54
C ARG A 797 -8.71 -18.10 -3.11
N CYS A 798 -7.50 -17.77 -2.66
CA CYS A 798 -7.20 -17.09 -1.41
C CYS A 798 -6.15 -15.99 -1.65
N GLY A 799 -5.73 -15.32 -0.58
CA GLY A 799 -4.71 -14.26 -0.59
C GLY A 799 -5.26 -12.85 -0.39
N GLU A 800 -6.57 -12.65 -0.52
CA GLU A 800 -7.23 -11.40 -0.13
C GLU A 800 -7.48 -11.37 1.37
N LEU A 801 -7.21 -10.23 1.99
CA LEU A 801 -7.42 -10.03 3.41
C LEU A 801 -8.92 -9.95 3.70
N ASP A 802 -9.44 -10.93 4.43
CA ASP A 802 -10.76 -10.88 5.03
C ASP A 802 -10.71 -10.04 6.31
N VAL A 803 -11.23 -8.81 6.19
CA VAL A 803 -11.27 -7.85 7.29
C VAL A 803 -12.21 -8.32 8.41
N GLU A 804 -13.19 -9.18 8.11
CA GLU A 804 -14.09 -9.73 9.12
C GLU A 804 -13.39 -10.73 10.03
N GLU A 805 -12.33 -11.40 9.55
CA GLU A 805 -11.52 -12.32 10.35
C GLU A 805 -10.49 -11.62 11.24
N LEU A 806 -10.37 -10.29 11.16
CA LEU A 806 -9.50 -9.52 12.02
C LEU A 806 -10.15 -9.27 13.39
N ASP A 807 -9.40 -9.54 14.46
CA ASP A 807 -9.85 -9.22 15.81
C ASP A 807 -9.92 -7.70 16.04
N GLN A 808 -8.96 -6.94 15.50
CA GLN A 808 -8.89 -5.49 15.63
C GLN A 808 -8.14 -4.85 14.47
N ILE A 809 -8.59 -3.67 14.03
CA ILE A 809 -7.88 -2.82 13.08
C ILE A 809 -7.35 -1.60 13.83
N THR A 810 -6.04 -1.38 13.75
CA THR A 810 -5.38 -0.25 14.40
C THR A 810 -4.88 0.78 13.38
N VAL A 811 -4.94 2.05 13.76
CA VAL A 811 -4.36 3.17 13.02
C VAL A 811 -3.47 3.98 13.96
N THR A 812 -2.57 4.78 13.39
CA THR A 812 -1.72 5.66 14.19
C THR A 812 -2.47 6.93 14.57
N CYS A 813 -2.59 7.20 15.88
CA CYS A 813 -3.12 8.46 16.37
C CYS A 813 -2.22 9.62 15.91
N PRO A 814 -2.75 10.69 15.30
CA PRO A 814 -1.96 11.82 14.80
C PRO A 814 -1.44 12.73 15.91
N VAL A 815 -1.92 12.57 17.15
CA VAL A 815 -1.44 13.32 18.33
C VAL A 815 -0.39 12.52 19.09
N THR A 816 -0.72 11.29 19.48
CA THR A 816 0.16 10.47 20.34
C THR A 816 1.15 9.63 19.53
N LEU A 817 0.94 9.45 18.22
CA LEU A 817 1.70 8.51 17.37
C LEU A 817 1.64 7.04 17.84
N GLY A 818 0.73 6.72 18.76
CA GLY A 818 0.48 5.36 19.24
C GLY A 818 -0.63 4.65 18.45
N PRO A 819 -0.71 3.32 18.55
CA PRO A 819 -1.75 2.54 17.91
C PRO A 819 -3.09 2.74 18.64
N ILE A 820 -4.13 3.06 17.87
CA ILE A 820 -5.51 3.18 18.35
C ILE A 820 -6.43 2.34 17.48
N ASN A 821 -7.54 1.86 18.04
CA ASN A 821 -8.62 1.25 17.29
C ASN A 821 -9.15 2.24 16.24
N SER A 822 -9.25 1.79 14.98
CA SER A 822 -9.71 2.60 13.85
C SER A 822 -11.16 3.10 13.96
N VAL A 823 -11.99 2.41 14.74
CA VAL A 823 -13.41 2.74 14.93
C VAL A 823 -13.58 3.65 16.14
N THR A 824 -13.08 3.24 17.32
CA THR A 824 -13.39 3.91 18.60
C THR A 824 -12.36 4.97 19.00
N GLY A 825 -11.18 4.96 18.39
CA GLY A 825 -10.04 5.77 18.80
C GLY A 825 -9.51 5.43 20.18
N GLU A 826 -9.89 4.27 20.73
CA GLU A 826 -9.33 3.75 21.97
C GLU A 826 -7.96 3.15 21.73
N PRO A 827 -7.09 3.06 22.74
CA PRO A 827 -5.79 2.41 22.59
C PRO A 827 -5.94 0.99 22.05
N ALA A 828 -5.02 0.59 21.18
CA ALA A 828 -4.99 -0.79 20.72
C ALA A 828 -4.80 -1.74 21.91
N LEU A 829 -5.61 -2.79 21.97
CA LEU A 829 -5.44 -3.82 22.99
C LEU A 829 -4.21 -4.65 22.62
N ARG A 830 -3.40 -5.02 23.62
CA ARG A 830 -2.36 -6.01 23.40
C ARG A 830 -3.02 -7.36 23.12
N PRO A 831 -2.51 -8.18 22.18
CA PRO A 831 -3.06 -9.51 21.93
C PRO A 831 -3.08 -10.33 23.22
N SER A 832 -4.27 -10.68 23.72
CA SER A 832 -4.44 -11.39 25.00
C SER A 832 -4.37 -12.91 24.85
N GLY A 833 -4.11 -13.42 23.64
CA GLY A 833 -4.11 -14.85 23.32
C GLY A 833 -5.50 -15.48 23.18
N GLU A 834 -6.56 -14.78 23.59
CA GLU A 834 -7.95 -15.17 23.34
C GLU A 834 -8.48 -14.54 22.05
N ARG A 835 -9.02 -15.36 21.14
CA ARG A 835 -9.64 -14.89 19.89
C ARG A 835 -10.98 -14.23 20.21
N LYS A 836 -10.99 -12.92 20.37
CA LYS A 836 -12.20 -12.11 20.57
C LYS A 836 -12.15 -10.90 19.65
N ARG A 837 -13.18 -10.79 18.78
CA ARG A 837 -13.38 -9.60 17.95
C ARG A 837 -13.61 -8.39 18.86
N TYR A 838 -12.88 -7.32 18.59
CA TYR A 838 -13.11 -6.04 19.24
C TYR A 838 -14.49 -5.52 18.85
N LYS A 839 -15.27 -5.13 19.85
CA LYS A 839 -16.59 -4.52 19.68
C LYS A 839 -16.58 -3.10 20.22
N ALA A 840 -17.14 -2.16 19.46
CA ALA A 840 -17.26 -0.79 19.91
C ALA A 840 -18.36 -0.70 20.96
N ASP A 841 -18.02 -0.16 22.11
CA ASP A 841 -18.94 0.00 23.22
C ASP A 841 -18.98 1.46 23.71
N VAL A 842 -18.50 2.39 22.86
CA VAL A 842 -18.31 3.80 23.21
C VAL A 842 -18.84 4.75 22.13
N LEU A 843 -19.62 5.74 22.56
CA LEU A 843 -20.07 6.85 21.74
C LEU A 843 -19.61 8.18 22.35
N ARG A 844 -18.77 8.93 21.62
CA ARG A 844 -18.26 10.25 22.00
C ARG A 844 -19.30 11.34 21.73
N ASP A 845 -19.04 12.54 22.24
CA ASP A 845 -19.87 13.72 22.01
C ASP A 845 -20.01 14.07 20.52
N GLU A 846 -21.01 14.88 20.21
CA GLU A 846 -21.31 15.34 18.86
C GLU A 846 -20.09 16.08 18.26
N PHE A 847 -19.64 15.65 17.08
CA PHE A 847 -18.42 16.11 16.38
C PHE A 847 -17.07 15.69 16.99
N ALA A 848 -17.05 14.83 18.00
CA ALA A 848 -15.80 14.32 18.56
C ALA A 848 -14.98 13.54 17.51
N PRO A 849 -13.66 13.76 17.43
CA PRO A 849 -12.77 12.96 16.58
C PRO A 849 -12.61 11.56 17.15
N TYR A 850 -12.77 10.55 16.29
CA TYR A 850 -12.53 9.13 16.60
C TYR A 850 -11.18 8.63 16.08
N ASP A 851 -10.54 9.42 15.23
CA ASP A 851 -9.19 9.24 14.71
C ASP A 851 -8.11 9.76 15.68
N ILE A 852 -8.49 10.18 16.89
CA ILE A 852 -7.60 10.62 17.97
C ILE A 852 -7.78 9.72 19.19
N SER A 853 -6.65 9.34 19.78
CA SER A 853 -6.58 8.54 21.01
C SER A 853 -7.45 9.15 22.11
N ARG A 854 -8.15 8.30 22.88
CA ARG A 854 -8.92 8.75 24.06
C ARG A 854 -8.07 9.60 25.01
N TYR A 855 -6.79 9.31 25.18
CA TYR A 855 -5.94 10.10 26.09
C TYR A 855 -5.65 11.53 25.62
N ALA A 856 -5.86 11.80 24.34
CA ALA A 856 -5.83 13.15 23.77
C ALA A 856 -7.26 13.73 23.55
N TYR A 857 -8.31 12.93 23.75
CA TYR A 857 -9.69 13.35 23.58
C TYR A 857 -10.21 14.07 24.84
N THR A 858 -10.41 15.37 24.73
CA THR A 858 -10.83 16.26 25.83
C THR A 858 -12.35 16.41 25.98
N GLY A 859 -13.16 15.75 25.14
CA GLY A 859 -14.63 15.81 25.21
C GLY A 859 -15.25 14.71 26.09
N GLY A 860 -16.59 14.79 26.24
CA GLY A 860 -17.40 13.83 26.99
C GLY A 860 -17.81 12.60 26.16
N PHE A 861 -18.51 11.68 26.83
CA PHE A 861 -19.10 10.50 26.18
C PHE A 861 -20.61 10.55 26.32
N ARG A 862 -21.31 10.23 25.23
CA ARG A 862 -22.76 10.01 25.20
C ARG A 862 -23.12 8.60 25.67
N TYR A 863 -22.28 7.61 25.35
CA TYR A 863 -22.43 6.22 25.77
C TYR A 863 -21.07 5.59 26.04
N ARG A 864 -21.01 4.74 27.06
CA ARG A 864 -19.91 3.80 27.30
C ARG A 864 -20.45 2.62 28.09
N MET A 865 -20.21 1.40 27.63
CA MET A 865 -20.62 0.20 28.34
C MET A 865 -19.56 -0.27 29.32
N THR A 866 -18.35 -0.55 28.83
CA THR A 866 -17.23 -0.99 29.65
C THR A 866 -16.41 0.24 30.01
N GLU A 867 -16.19 0.47 31.30
CA GLU A 867 -15.11 1.37 31.68
C GLU A 867 -13.81 0.76 31.16
N LEU A 868 -12.99 1.57 30.48
CA LEU A 868 -11.61 1.15 30.21
C LEU A 868 -11.03 0.67 31.54
N PRO A 869 -10.29 -0.45 31.57
CA PRO A 869 -9.67 -0.91 32.80
C PRO A 869 -9.04 0.29 33.49
N GLU A 870 -9.49 0.63 34.71
CA GLU A 870 -8.72 1.58 35.51
C GLU A 870 -7.31 1.03 35.49
N GLU A 871 -6.40 1.80 34.91
CA GLU A 871 -5.06 1.37 34.56
C GLU A 871 -4.49 0.68 35.78
N ARG A 872 -4.28 -0.65 35.72
CA ARG A 872 -3.97 -1.42 36.91
C ARG A 872 -2.81 -0.74 37.61
N GLU A 873 -3.08 -0.24 38.81
CA GLU A 873 -2.10 0.44 39.65
C GLU A 873 -1.12 -0.63 40.14
N GLU A 874 -0.20 -1.02 39.26
CA GLU A 874 0.81 -2.03 39.50
C GLU A 874 2.17 -1.34 39.49
N ASP A 875 2.78 -1.26 40.68
CA ASP A 875 4.20 -0.98 40.76
C ASP A 875 4.99 -2.05 40.00
N LEU A 876 6.14 -1.67 39.44
CA LEU A 876 7.10 -2.66 38.96
C LEU A 876 7.42 -3.66 40.09
N PRO A 877 7.72 -4.93 39.75
CA PRO A 877 8.22 -5.89 40.71
C PRO A 877 9.37 -5.29 41.55
N SER A 878 9.49 -5.67 42.82
CA SER A 878 10.45 -5.07 43.76
C SER A 878 11.93 -5.20 43.34
N ASP A 879 12.23 -6.07 42.38
CA ASP A 879 13.55 -6.29 41.77
C ASP A 879 13.76 -5.53 40.44
N VAL A 880 12.80 -4.71 40.03
CA VAL A 880 12.84 -3.92 38.81
C VAL A 880 12.63 -2.43 39.12
N SER A 881 13.64 -1.61 38.84
CA SER A 881 13.55 -0.15 38.98
C SER A 881 13.71 0.55 37.62
N PRO A 882 12.93 1.60 37.33
CA PRO A 882 13.16 2.45 36.18
C PRO A 882 14.29 3.45 36.46
N TYR A 883 15.12 3.65 35.45
CA TYR A 883 16.25 4.56 35.46
C TYR A 883 16.12 5.57 34.34
N ILE A 884 16.46 6.83 34.61
CA ILE A 884 16.51 7.90 33.63
C ILE A 884 17.96 8.22 33.25
N CYS A 885 18.20 8.46 31.96
CA CYS A 885 19.51 8.84 31.45
C CYS A 885 19.36 10.00 30.47
N GLY A 886 19.98 11.14 30.78
CA GLY A 886 19.79 12.37 30.02
C GLY A 886 21.08 13.06 29.61
N SER A 887 20.93 14.06 28.74
CA SER A 887 22.06 14.90 28.32
C SER A 887 22.66 15.68 29.49
N TRP A 888 21.91 15.98 30.55
CA TRP A 888 22.40 16.64 31.77
C TRP A 888 23.44 15.83 32.55
N SER A 889 23.70 14.56 32.22
CA SER A 889 24.81 13.77 32.74
C SER A 889 25.80 13.34 31.64
N GLY A 890 25.69 13.95 30.45
CA GLY A 890 26.39 13.53 29.23
C GLY A 890 26.04 12.12 28.79
N PHE A 891 24.86 11.59 29.19
CA PHE A 891 24.47 10.18 29.06
C PHE A 891 25.42 9.18 29.75
N THR A 892 26.25 9.64 30.70
CA THR A 892 27.24 8.80 31.39
C THR A 892 26.72 8.18 32.69
N GLU A 893 25.70 8.79 33.29
CA GLU A 893 25.07 8.31 34.52
C GLU A 893 23.59 7.97 34.28
N MET A 894 23.14 6.88 34.92
CA MET A 894 21.75 6.45 34.96
C MET A 894 21.23 6.62 36.38
N GLU A 895 20.22 7.47 36.55
CA GLU A 895 19.66 7.84 37.84
C GLU A 895 18.40 7.00 38.11
N GLU A 896 18.30 6.39 39.29
CA GLU A 896 17.12 5.63 39.68
C GLU A 896 15.96 6.60 39.94
N MET A 897 14.79 6.34 39.38
CA MET A 897 13.62 7.17 39.62
C MET A 897 12.96 6.78 40.95
N GLU A 898 12.56 7.77 41.75
CA GLU A 898 11.95 7.56 43.06
C GLU A 898 10.49 7.10 42.93
N SER A 899 10.16 5.92 43.46
CA SER A 899 8.78 5.43 43.50
C SER A 899 7.89 6.34 44.37
N GLN A 900 6.77 6.76 43.80
CA GLN A 900 5.70 7.51 44.49
C GLN A 900 4.51 6.61 44.87
N GLY A 901 4.55 5.32 44.52
CA GLY A 901 3.44 4.36 44.62
C GLY A 901 2.49 4.41 43.42
N ASN A 902 1.63 3.39 43.30
CA ASN A 902 0.64 3.23 42.23
C ASN A 902 1.24 3.30 40.80
N GLY A 903 2.45 2.73 40.64
CA GLY A 903 3.18 2.68 39.37
C GLY A 903 3.89 3.99 38.99
N TRP A 904 3.79 5.06 39.81
CA TRP A 904 4.44 6.34 39.52
C TRP A 904 5.88 6.39 40.04
N TYR A 905 6.74 6.97 39.22
CA TYR A 905 8.15 7.21 39.48
C TYR A 905 8.49 8.64 39.13
N LEU A 906 9.35 9.26 39.94
CA LEU A 906 9.73 10.66 39.83
C LEU A 906 11.23 10.80 39.65
N ALA A 907 11.64 11.65 38.73
CA ALA A 907 13.00 12.16 38.65
C ALA A 907 12.99 13.69 38.55
N THR A 908 14.03 14.33 39.09
CA THR A 908 14.20 15.77 39.04
C THR A 908 15.38 16.11 38.14
N VAL A 909 15.17 16.98 37.16
CA VAL A 909 16.20 17.37 36.19
C VAL A 909 16.33 18.89 36.13
N VAL A 910 17.52 19.38 35.86
CA VAL A 910 17.79 20.83 35.73
C VAL A 910 18.12 21.15 34.28
N LEU A 911 17.45 22.15 33.73
CA LEU A 911 17.68 22.61 32.37
C LEU A 911 19.07 23.27 32.26
N GLY A 912 19.97 22.71 31.44
CA GLY A 912 21.35 23.16 31.30
C GLY A 912 21.53 24.47 30.53
N GLU A 913 22.79 24.85 30.26
CA GLU A 913 23.16 26.12 29.61
C GLU A 913 22.62 26.28 28.18
N SER A 914 22.23 25.18 27.53
CA SER A 914 21.61 25.14 26.20
C SER A 914 20.10 25.41 26.21
N ARG A 915 19.47 25.50 27.40
CA ARG A 915 18.01 25.48 27.59
C ARG A 915 17.30 24.28 26.94
N CYS A 916 18.02 23.19 26.71
CA CYS A 916 17.52 22.03 25.99
C CYS A 916 18.17 20.75 26.49
N GLU A 917 17.34 19.82 26.98
CA GLU A 917 17.79 18.52 27.48
C GLU A 917 17.02 17.38 26.81
N THR A 918 17.70 16.26 26.56
CA THR A 918 17.10 15.05 25.97
C THR A 918 17.38 13.84 26.85
N PHE A 919 16.47 12.87 26.89
CA PHE A 919 16.62 11.71 27.76
C PHE A 919 15.91 10.45 27.25
N ASP A 920 16.32 9.31 27.79
CA ASP A 920 15.65 8.01 27.66
C ASP A 920 15.48 7.34 29.04
N LEU A 921 14.66 6.29 29.07
CA LEU A 921 14.42 5.48 30.26
C LEU A 921 14.88 4.04 30.02
N THR A 922 15.36 3.37 31.06
CA THR A 922 15.76 1.95 31.02
C THR A 922 15.29 1.23 32.26
N LEU A 923 15.05 -0.08 32.16
CA LEU A 923 14.84 -0.92 33.33
C LEU A 923 16.18 -1.52 33.78
N ASN A 924 16.45 -1.48 35.09
CA ASN A 924 17.61 -2.12 35.71
C ASN A 924 18.98 -1.74 35.08
N ARG A 925 19.09 -0.53 34.53
CA ARG A 925 20.29 -0.03 33.81
C ARG A 925 20.66 -0.84 32.57
N GLU A 926 19.73 -1.61 32.00
CA GLU A 926 19.95 -2.44 30.82
C GLU A 926 19.45 -1.74 29.55
N ARG A 927 20.35 -1.39 28.63
CA ARG A 927 20.00 -0.71 27.36
C ARG A 927 19.13 -1.57 26.43
N SER A 928 19.16 -2.89 26.57
CA SER A 928 18.28 -3.83 25.85
C SER A 928 16.82 -3.77 26.33
N LEU A 929 16.57 -3.11 27.47
CA LEU A 929 15.25 -2.91 28.08
C LEU A 929 14.96 -1.39 28.15
N SER A 930 15.20 -0.70 27.06
CA SER A 930 14.96 0.74 26.96
C SER A 930 13.48 1.01 26.69
N MET A 931 12.96 2.05 27.33
CA MET A 931 11.68 2.65 27.00
C MET A 931 11.94 3.99 26.32
N TYR A 932 11.29 4.21 25.18
CA TYR A 932 11.60 5.32 24.29
C TYR A 932 10.34 5.80 23.58
N PRO A 933 10.29 7.07 23.16
CA PRO A 933 9.12 7.58 22.47
C PRO A 933 8.99 7.02 21.05
N ALA A 934 7.76 6.97 20.54
CA ALA A 934 7.47 6.58 19.16
C ALA A 934 8.16 7.47 18.11
N GLN A 935 8.52 8.69 18.50
CA GLN A 935 9.25 9.65 17.69
C GLN A 935 10.46 10.21 18.43
N HIS A 936 11.58 10.41 17.74
CA HIS A 936 12.71 11.16 18.29
C HIS A 936 12.29 12.62 18.56
N ARG A 937 12.75 13.21 19.67
CA ARG A 937 12.37 14.56 20.15
C ARG A 937 10.89 14.69 20.46
N ALA A 938 10.37 13.66 21.12
CA ALA A 938 9.00 13.64 21.57
C ALA A 938 8.74 14.55 22.77
N THR A 939 7.54 15.13 22.80
CA THR A 939 6.91 15.70 23.98
C THR A 939 6.26 14.61 24.84
N SER A 940 5.67 14.98 25.97
CA SER A 940 5.02 14.07 26.93
C SER A 940 3.83 13.29 26.38
N LYS A 941 3.15 13.79 25.33
CA LYS A 941 1.95 13.13 24.77
C LYS A 941 2.26 11.96 23.82
N ILE A 942 3.52 11.80 23.43
CA ILE A 942 3.92 10.76 22.47
C ILE A 942 3.95 9.39 23.13
N TRP A 943 3.49 8.40 22.38
CA TRP A 943 3.44 7.00 22.76
C TRP A 943 4.81 6.46 23.16
N ILE A 944 4.83 5.62 24.19
CA ILE A 944 6.04 5.00 24.72
C ILE A 944 6.12 3.56 24.22
N ASN A 945 7.22 3.23 23.54
CA ASN A 945 7.57 1.88 23.11
C ASN A 945 8.51 1.19 24.10
N GLY A 946 8.71 -0.11 23.94
CA GLY A 946 9.52 -0.93 24.83
C GLY A 946 8.76 -1.43 26.07
N PRO A 947 9.47 -2.02 27.05
CA PRO A 947 10.93 -2.14 27.12
C PRO A 947 11.52 -3.13 26.09
N ASP A 948 12.41 -2.66 25.22
CA ASP A 948 13.16 -3.48 24.25
C ASP A 948 14.44 -2.76 23.76
N GLY A 949 15.22 -3.41 22.88
CA GLY A 949 16.45 -2.86 22.30
C GLY A 949 16.24 -1.99 21.06
N GLY A 950 14.99 -1.69 20.68
CA GLY A 950 14.60 -1.07 19.41
C GLY A 950 14.55 0.46 19.42
N SER A 951 15.21 1.12 20.38
CA SER A 951 15.09 2.58 20.55
C SER A 951 15.51 3.37 19.32
N ASP A 952 16.50 2.88 18.57
CA ASP A 952 17.10 3.56 17.41
C ASP A 952 17.51 5.02 17.72
N GLY A 953 17.94 5.26 18.97
CA GLY A 953 18.33 6.59 19.45
C GLY A 953 17.16 7.57 19.66
N ARG A 954 15.90 7.13 19.64
CA ARG A 954 14.73 7.96 19.97
C ARG A 954 14.76 8.37 21.44
N LYS A 955 14.61 9.67 21.69
CA LYS A 955 14.70 10.31 23.01
C LYS A 955 13.57 11.33 23.18
N TRP A 956 13.14 11.56 24.42
CA TRP A 956 12.32 12.72 24.77
C TRP A 956 13.15 13.99 24.77
N ILE A 957 12.51 15.15 24.64
CA ILE A 957 13.15 16.46 24.69
C ILE A 957 12.37 17.42 25.60
N ILE A 958 13.10 18.15 26.44
CA ILE A 958 12.63 19.33 27.17
C ILE A 958 13.32 20.52 26.51
N ASP A 959 12.60 21.23 25.64
CA ASP A 959 13.13 22.37 24.88
C ASP A 959 12.55 23.69 25.40
N GLY A 960 13.35 24.41 26.19
CA GLY A 960 13.00 25.73 26.72
C GLY A 960 13.37 26.90 25.81
N ARG A 961 13.97 26.65 24.63
CA ARG A 961 14.53 27.73 23.79
C ARG A 961 13.46 28.60 23.14
N ASP A 962 12.35 28.02 22.65
CA ASP A 962 11.27 28.77 21.99
C ASP A 962 10.47 29.66 22.96
N LEU A 963 10.26 29.16 24.18
CA LEU A 963 9.55 29.87 25.26
C LEU A 963 10.49 30.71 26.14
N GLU A 964 11.78 30.73 25.79
CA GLU A 964 12.83 31.44 26.51
C GLU A 964 12.92 31.10 28.02
N ILE A 965 12.68 29.84 28.37
CA ILE A 965 12.78 29.34 29.76
C ILE A 965 14.24 29.42 30.24
N PRO A 966 14.54 30.09 31.37
CA PRO A 966 15.91 30.26 31.83
C PRO A 966 16.67 28.95 32.09
N ALA A 967 17.97 28.94 31.82
CA ALA A 967 18.86 27.89 32.30
C ALA A 967 18.85 27.84 33.84
N GLY A 968 18.89 26.63 34.40
CA GLY A 968 18.73 26.39 35.83
C GLY A 968 17.29 26.13 36.28
N THR A 969 16.28 26.27 35.41
CA THR A 969 14.91 25.86 35.71
C THR A 969 14.83 24.34 35.95
N THR A 970 14.18 23.96 37.05
CA THR A 970 14.04 22.55 37.46
C THR A 970 12.73 21.97 36.95
N TYR A 971 12.80 20.78 36.36
CA TYR A 971 11.64 19.99 35.93
C TYR A 971 11.51 18.72 36.77
N ARG A 972 10.26 18.36 37.08
CA ARG A 972 9.89 17.06 37.64
C ARG A 972 9.37 16.17 36.52
N ILE A 973 10.07 15.09 36.22
CA ILE A 973 9.68 14.09 35.23
C ILE A 973 8.93 12.97 35.95
N HIS A 974 7.66 12.85 35.62
CA HIS A 974 6.76 11.81 36.12
C HIS A 974 6.67 10.71 35.07
N PHE A 975 7.02 9.49 35.45
CA PHE A 975 6.84 8.29 34.64
C PHE A 975 5.89 7.34 35.36
N ARG A 976 4.91 6.80 34.65
CA ARG A 976 4.06 5.74 35.17
C ARG A 976 4.26 4.45 34.39
N TRP A 977 4.53 3.38 35.12
CA TRP A 977 4.51 2.02 34.58
C TRP A 977 3.08 1.44 34.61
N SER A 978 2.72 0.71 33.56
CA SER A 978 1.54 -0.16 33.54
C SER A 978 1.68 -1.21 32.43
N ALA A 979 1.07 -2.38 32.65
CA ALA A 979 1.05 -3.47 31.67
C ALA A 979 0.35 -3.10 30.36
N GLU A 980 -0.64 -2.19 30.41
CA GLU A 980 -1.45 -1.78 29.26
C GLU A 980 -0.90 -0.53 28.58
N ARG A 981 -0.53 0.49 29.38
CA ARG A 981 0.03 1.74 28.86
C ARG A 981 0.92 2.48 29.84
N MET A 982 2.15 2.75 29.40
CA MET A 982 3.06 3.64 30.10
C MET A 982 2.73 5.11 29.84
N GLU A 983 2.97 5.97 30.83
CA GLU A 983 2.79 7.42 30.71
C GLU A 983 4.04 8.18 31.13
N ILE A 984 4.25 9.33 30.51
CA ILE A 984 5.30 10.25 30.92
C ILE A 984 4.85 11.69 30.75
N PHE A 985 5.13 12.53 31.72
CA PHE A 985 5.00 13.98 31.59
C PHE A 985 6.01 14.70 32.47
N TRP A 986 6.15 16.00 32.27
CA TRP A 986 7.01 16.81 33.12
C TRP A 986 6.41 18.19 33.35
N GLU A 987 6.70 18.75 34.52
CA GLU A 987 6.25 20.08 34.94
C GLU A 987 7.40 20.84 35.61
N GLU A 988 7.31 22.17 35.57
CA GLU A 988 8.26 23.05 36.27
C GLU A 988 8.07 22.93 37.80
N ALA A 989 9.17 22.79 38.54
CA ALA A 989 9.13 22.68 39.99
C ALA A 989 8.89 24.05 40.65
N SER A 990 7.93 24.14 41.57
CA SER A 990 7.52 25.39 42.23
C SER A 990 8.51 25.97 43.26
N GLN A 991 9.60 25.26 43.61
CA GLN A 991 10.65 25.72 44.52
C GLN A 991 12.05 25.31 44.03
N THR A 992 13.03 26.21 44.15
CA THR A 992 14.46 25.96 43.86
C THR A 992 15.15 25.03 44.88
N ALA A 993 14.47 24.65 45.97
CA ALA A 993 15.06 23.90 47.08
C ALA A 993 15.09 22.36 46.88
N ASP A 994 14.46 21.84 45.83
CA ASP A 994 14.34 20.40 45.54
C ASP A 994 15.46 19.87 44.61
N ALA A 995 16.47 20.68 44.28
CA ALA A 995 17.54 20.30 43.38
C ALA A 995 18.66 19.51 44.09
N THR A 996 18.55 18.18 44.09
CA THR A 996 19.68 17.24 44.32
C THR A 996 20.41 16.87 43.02
N ALA A 997 20.08 17.51 41.89
CA ALA A 997 20.63 17.19 40.59
C ALA A 997 22.14 17.45 40.50
N LEU A 998 22.85 16.52 39.88
CA LEU A 998 24.28 16.60 39.63
C LEU A 998 24.60 17.82 38.76
N SER A 999 25.51 18.67 39.21
CA SER A 999 26.11 19.69 38.34
C SER A 999 27.10 19.00 37.39
N PHE A 1000 26.61 18.49 36.26
CA PHE A 1000 27.48 17.97 35.22
C PHE A 1000 28.08 19.14 34.44
N GLU A 1001 29.40 19.13 34.29
CA GLU A 1001 30.10 20.17 33.56
C GLU A 1001 30.36 19.71 32.12
N HIS A 1002 29.57 20.22 31.18
CA HIS A 1002 29.69 19.86 29.76
C HIS A 1002 31.06 20.22 29.18
N THR A 1003 31.52 19.34 28.29
CA THR A 1003 32.77 19.51 27.56
C THR A 1003 32.50 19.79 26.09
N TYR A 1004 33.22 20.75 25.51
CA TYR A 1004 33.06 21.12 24.10
C TYR A 1004 34.33 20.79 23.32
N TYR A 1005 34.12 20.30 22.10
CA TYR A 1005 35.18 19.89 21.20
C TYR A 1005 35.03 20.62 19.88
N VAL A 1006 36.15 20.98 19.24
CA VAL A 1006 36.15 21.44 17.85
C VAL A 1006 36.52 20.27 16.93
N ALA A 1007 35.79 20.10 15.83
CA ALA A 1007 36.06 19.11 14.80
C ALA A 1007 36.00 19.77 13.43
N GLY A 1008 36.92 19.40 12.53
CA GLY A 1008 36.98 20.03 11.21
C GLY A 1008 37.91 19.34 10.24
N THR A 1009 38.11 19.96 9.08
CA THR A 1009 38.97 19.45 8.01
C THR A 1009 40.41 19.23 8.47
N PHE A 1010 40.95 20.10 9.32
CA PHE A 1010 42.28 20.01 9.92
C PHE A 1010 42.49 18.78 10.82
N SER A 1011 41.43 18.25 11.42
CA SER A 1011 41.47 17.07 12.31
C SER A 1011 40.95 15.80 11.65
N LYS A 1012 40.60 15.85 10.35
CA LYS A 1012 39.82 14.81 9.67
C LYS A 1012 38.55 14.47 10.45
N TRP A 1013 37.86 15.49 10.94
CA TRP A 1013 36.63 15.39 11.74
C TRP A 1013 36.78 14.63 13.07
N ARG A 1014 37.99 14.50 13.60
CA ARG A 1014 38.21 14.01 14.97
C ARG A 1014 37.97 15.16 15.97
N CYS A 1015 37.23 14.88 17.04
CA CYS A 1015 36.95 15.85 18.11
C CYS A 1015 38.23 16.22 18.87
N MET A 1016 38.58 17.50 18.87
CA MET A 1016 39.68 18.07 19.65
C MET A 1016 39.11 18.88 20.81
N ALA A 1017 39.52 18.58 22.04
CA ALA A 1017 38.96 19.23 23.23
C ALA A 1017 39.30 20.72 23.28
N LEU A 1018 38.33 21.55 23.67
CA LEU A 1018 38.54 22.95 23.99
C LEU A 1018 38.88 23.12 25.47
N ALA A 1019 39.67 24.13 25.80
CA ALA A 1019 39.94 24.55 27.17
C ALA A 1019 38.88 25.57 27.62
N ARG A 1020 38.57 25.64 28.92
CA ARG A 1020 37.74 26.73 29.47
C ARG A 1020 38.42 28.08 29.25
N GLY A 1021 37.68 29.03 28.69
CA GLY A 1021 38.11 30.41 28.48
C GLY A 1021 37.99 31.27 29.74
N ALA A 1022 38.40 32.54 29.65
CA ALA A 1022 38.37 33.46 30.79
C ALA A 1022 36.98 34.01 31.14
N LYS A 1023 36.03 33.94 30.21
CA LYS A 1023 34.63 34.37 30.41
C LYS A 1023 33.77 33.18 30.87
N GLU A 1024 32.73 33.48 31.63
CA GLU A 1024 31.72 32.48 31.99
C GLU A 1024 31.10 31.87 30.73
N GLY A 1025 30.95 30.54 30.72
CA GLY A 1025 30.41 29.81 29.57
C GLY A 1025 31.24 29.91 28.29
N ALA A 1026 32.55 30.21 28.37
CA ALA A 1026 33.43 30.24 27.19
C ALA A 1026 34.40 29.05 27.13
N TRP A 1027 34.66 28.59 25.90
CA TRP A 1027 35.62 27.53 25.57
C TRP A 1027 36.52 27.98 24.41
N GLU A 1028 37.83 27.82 24.56
CA GLU A 1028 38.86 28.31 23.65
C GLU A 1028 39.71 27.16 23.11
N GLY A 1029 40.13 27.28 21.86
CA GLY A 1029 41.00 26.33 21.20
C GLY A 1029 41.67 26.94 19.98
N SER A 1030 42.54 26.16 19.34
CA SER A 1030 43.19 26.60 18.11
C SER A 1030 43.49 25.46 17.16
N PHE A 1031 43.59 25.79 15.88
CA PHE A 1031 44.02 24.87 14.83
C PHE A 1031 44.80 25.62 13.75
N THR A 1032 45.49 24.89 12.88
CA THR A 1032 46.33 25.45 11.82
C THR A 1032 45.65 25.30 10.46
N ILE A 1033 45.70 26.34 9.63
CA ILE A 1033 45.22 26.30 8.25
C ILE A 1033 46.12 25.39 7.39
N GLY A 1034 45.52 24.40 6.73
CA GLY A 1034 46.21 23.49 5.82
C GLY A 1034 46.62 24.14 4.48
N SER A 1035 47.21 23.35 3.59
CA SER A 1035 47.73 23.82 2.29
C SER A 1035 46.69 24.44 1.35
N GLN A 1036 45.40 24.16 1.58
CA GLN A 1036 44.28 24.68 0.80
C GLN A 1036 43.88 26.13 1.18
N GLY A 1037 44.45 26.69 2.25
CA GLY A 1037 44.18 28.07 2.68
C GLY A 1037 42.76 28.32 3.23
N LYS A 1038 41.99 27.24 3.46
CA LYS A 1038 40.62 27.25 4.01
C LYS A 1038 40.44 26.03 4.91
N GLU A 1039 39.78 26.22 6.04
CA GLU A 1039 39.32 25.14 6.91
C GLU A 1039 37.81 25.25 7.18
N GLU A 1040 37.17 24.09 7.37
CA GLU A 1040 35.78 23.96 7.79
C GLU A 1040 35.71 23.31 9.17
N PHE A 1041 34.81 23.77 10.04
CA PHE A 1041 34.69 23.25 11.40
C PHE A 1041 33.29 23.40 12.01
N GLN A 1042 33.07 22.66 13.10
CA GLN A 1042 31.90 22.70 13.99
C GLN A 1042 32.35 22.47 15.44
N PHE A 1043 31.45 22.70 16.39
CA PHE A 1043 31.65 22.26 17.78
C PHE A 1043 30.72 21.12 18.14
N VAL A 1044 31.20 20.18 18.95
CA VAL A 1044 30.47 18.99 19.40
C VAL A 1044 30.49 18.99 20.92
N ARG A 1045 29.30 18.98 21.55
CA ARG A 1045 29.14 18.85 23.02
C ARG A 1045 29.28 17.38 23.40
N ASP A 1046 30.11 17.10 24.41
CA ASP A 1046 30.33 15.77 25.02
C ASP A 1046 30.69 14.63 24.04
N ARG A 1047 31.24 14.98 22.86
CA ARG A 1047 31.50 14.07 21.73
C ARG A 1047 30.24 13.39 21.18
N ASP A 1048 29.08 13.96 21.44
CA ASP A 1048 27.80 13.52 20.90
C ASP A 1048 27.49 14.32 19.62
N TRP A 1049 27.53 13.64 18.47
CA TRP A 1049 27.22 14.24 17.17
C TRP A 1049 25.73 14.57 16.98
N GLN A 1050 24.87 14.27 17.96
CA GLN A 1050 23.50 14.78 18.05
C GLN A 1050 23.43 16.15 18.76
N GLN A 1051 24.56 16.68 19.26
CA GLN A 1051 24.66 17.94 20.00
C GLN A 1051 25.74 18.84 19.41
N VAL A 1052 25.52 19.30 18.18
CA VAL A 1052 26.48 20.06 17.38
C VAL A 1052 26.10 21.53 17.34
N VAL A 1053 27.10 22.42 17.44
CA VAL A 1053 26.96 23.86 17.18
C VAL A 1053 27.51 24.18 15.79
N TYR A 1054 26.69 24.82 14.96
CA TYR A 1054 26.92 24.99 13.52
C TYR A 1054 26.29 26.30 12.99
N PRO A 1055 26.68 26.79 11.80
CA PRO A 1055 26.01 27.93 11.17
C PRO A 1055 24.70 27.50 10.49
N ALA A 1056 23.69 28.37 10.45
CA ALA A 1056 22.41 28.11 9.80
C ALA A 1056 22.53 27.68 8.32
N LYS A 1057 23.53 28.20 7.60
CA LYS A 1057 23.79 27.91 6.17
C LYS A 1057 25.14 27.21 5.96
N PRO A 1058 25.24 26.25 5.03
CA PRO A 1058 26.45 25.48 4.81
C PRO A 1058 27.62 26.35 4.29
N LYS A 1059 28.84 25.99 4.70
CA LYS A 1059 30.12 26.54 4.20
C LYS A 1059 30.23 28.08 4.30
N THR A 1060 29.67 28.65 5.37
CA THR A 1060 29.59 30.11 5.52
C THR A 1060 30.84 30.70 6.14
N ALA A 1061 31.34 31.78 5.54
CA ALA A 1061 32.41 32.64 6.09
C ALA A 1061 31.91 34.07 6.38
N LYS A 1062 30.63 34.36 6.13
CA LYS A 1062 30.05 35.70 6.26
C LYS A 1062 29.68 35.97 7.73
N PRO A 1063 30.07 37.13 8.31
CA PRO A 1063 29.53 37.58 9.59
C PRO A 1063 28.03 37.89 9.42
N GLY A 1064 27.20 37.46 10.37
CA GLY A 1064 25.74 37.68 10.34
C GLY A 1064 24.88 36.47 9.95
N VAL A 1065 25.48 35.34 9.54
CA VAL A 1065 24.75 34.08 9.48
C VAL A 1065 24.53 33.57 10.91
N PRO A 1066 23.29 33.26 11.32
CA PRO A 1066 23.04 32.81 12.69
C PRO A 1066 23.75 31.51 13.06
N VAL A 1067 24.10 31.38 14.34
CA VAL A 1067 24.53 30.11 14.95
C VAL A 1067 23.30 29.31 15.36
N ARG A 1068 23.38 27.99 15.21
CA ARG A 1068 22.38 27.00 15.60
C ARG A 1068 22.99 25.96 16.55
N GLY A 1069 22.13 25.18 17.19
CA GLY A 1069 22.53 24.16 18.15
C GLY A 1069 22.93 24.68 19.53
N PRO A 1070 23.38 23.79 20.44
CA PRO A 1070 23.69 22.38 20.17
C PRO A 1070 22.45 21.52 19.84
N ASP A 1071 22.42 20.93 18.63
CA ASP A 1071 21.39 19.98 18.16
C ASP A 1071 21.94 19.11 17.01
N ASP A 1072 21.09 18.31 16.35
CA ASP A 1072 21.47 17.32 15.33
C ASP A 1072 21.23 17.79 13.88
N LEU A 1073 20.75 19.02 13.67
CA LEU A 1073 20.46 19.55 12.32
C LEU A 1073 21.71 20.17 11.65
N GLY A 1074 22.88 19.91 12.24
CA GLY A 1074 24.17 20.46 11.79
C GLY A 1074 24.85 19.65 10.68
N LYS A 1075 24.29 18.52 10.25
CA LYS A 1075 24.95 17.65 9.27
C LYS A 1075 25.23 18.42 7.96
N GLY A 1076 26.51 18.53 7.59
CA GLY A 1076 26.94 19.26 6.38
C GLY A 1076 26.99 20.79 6.50
N LYS A 1077 26.60 21.36 7.65
CA LYS A 1077 26.61 22.81 7.91
C LYS A 1077 27.85 23.23 8.68
N HIS A 1078 28.89 23.74 7.99
CA HIS A 1078 30.17 24.03 8.64
C HIS A 1078 30.51 25.53 8.63
N PHE A 1079 31.09 26.01 9.72
CA PHE A 1079 31.77 27.30 9.75
C PHE A 1079 32.99 27.23 8.83
N THR A 1080 33.26 28.30 8.09
CA THR A 1080 34.42 28.39 7.20
C THR A 1080 35.31 29.54 7.60
N VAL A 1081 36.60 29.26 7.75
CA VAL A 1081 37.66 30.27 7.93
C VAL A 1081 38.71 30.14 6.84
N ARG A 1082 39.30 31.26 6.44
CA ARG A 1082 40.38 31.34 5.45
C ARG A 1082 41.59 32.04 6.05
N GLY A 1083 42.78 31.60 5.69
CA GLY A 1083 44.04 32.16 6.19
C GLY A 1083 45.22 31.72 5.33
N GLN A 1084 46.43 32.15 5.69
CA GLN A 1084 47.64 31.65 5.02
C GLN A 1084 47.93 30.20 5.47
N PRO A 1085 48.42 29.31 4.59
CA PRO A 1085 48.86 27.98 4.99
C PRO A 1085 49.89 28.03 6.13
N GLY A 1086 49.65 27.28 7.20
CA GLY A 1086 50.49 27.29 8.41
C GLY A 1086 50.11 28.35 9.45
N GLU A 1087 49.14 29.23 9.17
CA GLU A 1087 48.62 30.20 10.13
C GLU A 1087 47.74 29.52 11.20
N THR A 1088 47.90 29.90 12.46
CA THR A 1088 47.07 29.42 13.57
C THR A 1088 45.83 30.29 13.74
N ILE A 1089 44.64 29.66 13.69
CA ILE A 1089 43.35 30.27 13.98
C ILE A 1089 43.00 30.01 15.45
N GLN A 1090 42.62 31.07 16.17
CA GLN A 1090 42.03 30.96 17.50
C GLN A 1090 40.51 30.88 17.37
N VAL A 1091 39.88 29.92 18.05
CA VAL A 1091 38.43 29.78 18.10
C VAL A 1091 37.93 29.86 19.54
N GLU A 1092 36.84 30.61 19.75
CA GLU A 1092 36.13 30.77 21.01
C GLU A 1092 34.65 30.44 20.78
N LEU A 1093 34.11 29.52 21.58
CA LEU A 1093 32.68 29.22 21.68
C LEU A 1093 32.20 29.77 23.03
N SER A 1094 31.11 30.55 23.03
CA SER A 1094 30.44 30.99 24.25
C SER A 1094 28.99 30.53 24.24
N ILE A 1095 28.55 29.90 25.33
CA ILE A 1095 27.16 29.48 25.54
C ILE A 1095 26.76 29.92 26.95
N VAL A 1096 25.84 30.87 27.03
CA VAL A 1096 25.27 31.37 28.29
C VAL A 1096 23.77 31.51 28.08
N ASP A 1097 22.99 30.70 28.80
CA ASP A 1097 21.51 30.79 28.80
C ASP A 1097 20.92 30.71 27.37
N ALA A 1098 21.33 29.67 26.64
CA ALA A 1098 21.10 29.40 25.20
C ALA A 1098 21.64 30.43 24.20
N LYS A 1099 22.28 31.51 24.65
CA LYS A 1099 22.93 32.47 23.75
C LYS A 1099 24.27 31.91 23.31
N VAL A 1100 24.35 31.51 22.05
CA VAL A 1100 25.54 30.92 21.45
C VAL A 1100 26.28 31.97 20.63
N ALA A 1101 27.56 32.17 20.93
CA ALA A 1101 28.45 32.98 20.12
C ALA A 1101 29.66 32.16 19.69
N VAL A 1102 29.99 32.22 18.40
CA VAL A 1102 31.20 31.61 17.84
C VAL A 1102 32.09 32.73 17.31
N ARG A 1103 33.35 32.70 17.72
CA ARG A 1103 34.36 33.67 17.29
C ARG A 1103 35.56 32.93 16.73
N ALA A 1104 36.01 33.33 15.55
CA ALA A 1104 37.25 32.85 14.94
C ALA A 1104 38.17 34.02 14.61
N THR A 1105 39.40 34.00 15.10
CA THR A 1105 40.38 35.07 14.92
C THR A 1105 41.56 34.58 14.10
N SER A 1106 41.77 35.23 12.96
CA SER A 1106 42.94 35.07 12.10
C SER A 1106 43.88 36.28 12.27
N PRO A 1107 45.17 36.06 12.56
CA PRO A 1107 46.19 37.10 12.53
C PRO A 1107 46.22 37.94 11.23
N THR A 1108 45.93 37.33 10.07
CA THR A 1108 46.03 38.00 8.77
C THR A 1108 44.70 38.54 8.22
N ARG A 1109 43.56 37.98 8.66
CA ARG A 1109 42.21 38.32 8.15
C ARG A 1109 41.30 39.00 9.17
N GLY A 1110 41.72 39.11 10.43
CA GLY A 1110 40.92 39.68 11.51
C GLY A 1110 39.98 38.65 12.16
N THR A 1111 39.01 39.16 12.91
CA THR A 1111 38.04 38.35 13.67
C THR A 1111 36.70 38.30 12.96
N VAL A 1112 36.10 37.11 12.91
CA VAL A 1112 34.71 36.89 12.48
C VAL A 1112 33.92 36.36 13.66
N GLU A 1113 32.72 36.91 13.86
CA GLU A 1113 31.80 36.53 14.94
C GLU A 1113 30.44 36.15 14.35
N TRP A 1114 29.83 35.13 14.95
CA TRP A 1114 28.50 34.64 14.67
C TRP A 1114 27.72 34.51 15.97
N HIS A 1115 26.44 34.84 15.95
CA HIS A 1115 25.55 34.82 17.12
C HIS A 1115 24.30 34.00 16.82
N SER A 1116 23.73 33.33 17.82
CA SER A 1116 22.43 32.68 17.73
C SER A 1116 21.28 33.71 17.74
N LEU A 1117 20.11 33.28 17.27
CA LEU A 1117 18.84 33.97 17.45
C LEU A 1117 18.05 33.27 18.56
N GLU A 1118 17.14 33.98 19.21
CA GLU A 1118 16.35 33.50 20.36
C GLU A 1118 14.87 33.39 20.00
N GLY A 1119 14.12 32.63 20.81
CA GLY A 1119 12.68 32.42 20.64
C GLY A 1119 12.32 31.65 19.37
N TRP A 1120 11.09 31.82 18.92
CA TRP A 1120 10.53 31.12 17.76
C TRP A 1120 11.24 31.41 16.42
N GLU A 1121 11.92 32.56 16.31
CA GLU A 1121 12.67 32.95 15.10
C GLU A 1121 14.09 32.34 15.06
N ARG A 1122 14.40 31.41 15.97
CA ARG A 1122 15.71 30.73 15.99
C ARG A 1122 16.00 29.90 14.75
N HIS A 1123 15.02 29.63 13.88
CA HIS A 1123 15.18 29.01 12.56
C HIS A 1123 14.42 29.81 11.50
N GLU A 1124 14.91 29.76 10.26
CA GLU A 1124 14.18 30.27 9.09
C GLU A 1124 13.32 29.13 8.52
N TYR A 1125 12.09 29.42 8.11
CA TYR A 1125 11.20 28.44 7.48
C TYR A 1125 10.81 28.92 6.09
N SER A 1126 10.89 28.03 5.11
CA SER A 1126 10.59 28.35 3.71
C SER A 1126 9.71 27.28 3.08
N ALA A 1127 8.71 27.68 2.30
CA ALA A 1127 7.97 26.77 1.45
C ALA A 1127 8.74 26.54 0.14
N VAL A 1128 8.95 25.28 -0.22
CA VAL A 1128 9.65 24.88 -1.45
C VAL A 1128 8.70 24.03 -2.26
N GLY A 1129 8.45 24.41 -3.52
CA GLY A 1129 7.46 23.71 -4.34
C GLY A 1129 7.51 24.06 -5.83
N SER A 1130 6.58 23.48 -6.59
CA SER A 1130 6.46 23.67 -8.04
C SER A 1130 6.18 25.13 -8.44
N PHE A 1131 5.48 25.90 -7.60
CA PHE A 1131 5.11 27.30 -7.84
C PHE A 1131 6.29 28.27 -7.91
N ASN A 1132 7.49 27.85 -7.48
CA ASN A 1132 8.69 28.67 -7.53
C ASN A 1132 9.91 27.89 -8.06
N GLU A 1133 9.68 26.87 -8.91
CA GLU A 1133 10.74 26.03 -9.50
C GLU A 1133 11.72 25.44 -8.45
N GLY A 1134 11.21 25.13 -7.25
CA GLY A 1134 12.02 24.61 -6.14
C GLY A 1134 12.89 25.66 -5.42
N VAL A 1135 12.74 26.95 -5.72
CA VAL A 1135 13.39 28.04 -4.98
C VAL A 1135 12.64 28.28 -3.65
N PRO A 1136 13.33 28.27 -2.49
CA PRO A 1136 12.70 28.52 -1.20
C PRO A 1136 11.99 29.88 -1.12
N LEU A 1137 10.72 29.85 -0.72
CA LEU A 1137 9.90 31.03 -0.45
C LEU A 1137 9.78 31.23 1.07
N PRO A 1138 10.35 32.31 1.64
CA PRO A 1138 10.32 32.53 3.09
C PRO A 1138 8.91 32.65 3.68
N MET A 1139 8.73 32.06 4.86
CA MET A 1139 7.50 32.17 5.65
C MET A 1139 7.67 33.22 6.75
N SER A 1140 6.61 33.98 7.04
CA SER A 1140 6.60 35.02 8.07
C SER A 1140 5.85 34.56 9.31
N MET A 1141 6.38 34.82 10.50
CA MET A 1141 5.72 34.49 11.76
C MET A 1141 4.48 35.38 12.00
N ASP A 1142 3.40 34.78 12.48
CA ASP A 1142 2.21 35.49 12.94
C ASP A 1142 2.52 36.17 14.29
N LEU A 1143 2.60 37.51 14.27
CA LEU A 1143 2.93 38.30 15.47
C LEU A 1143 1.90 38.18 16.58
N MET A 1144 0.66 37.78 16.27
CA MET A 1144 -0.40 37.58 17.27
C MET A 1144 -0.37 36.16 17.85
N LYS A 1145 0.31 35.22 17.18
CA LYS A 1145 0.41 33.81 17.57
C LYS A 1145 1.84 33.28 17.29
N PRO A 1146 2.81 33.61 18.16
CA PRO A 1146 4.19 33.12 18.02
C PRO A 1146 4.25 31.59 17.86
N GLY A 1147 5.12 31.12 16.97
CA GLY A 1147 5.22 29.70 16.59
C GLY A 1147 4.39 29.28 15.37
N ILE A 1148 3.55 30.19 14.84
CA ILE A 1148 2.83 29.99 13.58
C ILE A 1148 3.52 30.81 12.48
N PHE A 1149 3.89 30.18 11.37
CA PHE A 1149 4.51 30.79 10.20
C PHE A 1149 3.60 30.64 8.99
N LYS A 1150 3.53 31.67 8.14
CA LYS A 1150 2.63 31.70 6.98
C LYS A 1150 3.34 32.18 5.73
N CYS A 1151 2.93 31.67 4.58
CA CYS A 1151 3.25 32.26 3.28
C CYS A 1151 2.09 32.11 2.31
N ARG A 1152 1.90 33.11 1.44
CA ARG A 1152 0.84 33.13 0.44
C ARG A 1152 1.40 32.77 -0.92
N VAL A 1153 0.70 31.88 -1.63
CA VAL A 1153 1.11 31.30 -2.91
C VAL A 1153 -0.08 31.33 -3.87
N LYS A 1154 0.18 31.26 -5.18
CA LYS A 1154 -0.84 31.07 -6.22
C LYS A 1154 -0.56 29.80 -6.99
N VAL A 1155 -1.62 29.09 -7.37
CA VAL A 1155 -1.53 27.95 -8.28
C VAL A 1155 -1.08 28.43 -9.67
N GLY A 1156 -0.18 27.71 -10.33
CA GLY A 1156 0.24 27.98 -11.69
C GLY A 1156 -0.85 27.70 -12.74
N ASP A 1157 -0.44 27.69 -14.01
CA ASP A 1157 -1.29 27.44 -15.19
C ASP A 1157 -1.04 26.07 -15.85
N SER A 1158 -0.22 25.23 -15.23
CA SER A 1158 0.01 23.84 -15.65
C SER A 1158 -1.18 22.97 -15.26
N PHE A 1159 -1.93 22.52 -16.28
CA PHE A 1159 -3.04 21.58 -16.10
C PHE A 1159 -2.58 20.14 -16.30
N TYR A 1160 -2.95 19.26 -15.37
CA TYR A 1160 -2.59 17.84 -15.39
C TYR A 1160 -3.81 16.99 -15.77
N PRO A 1161 -3.87 16.41 -16.99
CA PRO A 1161 -5.03 15.65 -17.45
C PRO A 1161 -5.36 14.44 -16.58
N GLU A 1162 -4.35 13.76 -16.03
CA GLU A 1162 -4.57 12.60 -15.16
C GLU A 1162 -5.30 12.96 -13.85
N TYR A 1163 -5.21 14.21 -13.38
CA TYR A 1163 -5.86 14.72 -12.17
C TYR A 1163 -7.03 15.67 -12.46
N ASN A 1164 -7.27 15.98 -13.74
CA ASN A 1164 -8.25 16.96 -14.21
C ASN A 1164 -8.20 18.28 -13.42
N ALA A 1165 -6.99 18.80 -13.15
CA ALA A 1165 -6.79 19.97 -12.30
C ALA A 1165 -5.42 20.64 -12.50
N PHE A 1166 -5.30 21.88 -12.02
CA PHE A 1166 -4.03 22.58 -11.79
C PHE A 1166 -3.48 22.18 -10.42
N LEU A 1167 -2.20 21.81 -10.36
CA LEU A 1167 -1.60 21.24 -9.16
C LEU A 1167 -0.40 22.06 -8.69
N GLU A 1168 -0.23 22.14 -7.38
CA GLU A 1168 1.03 22.52 -6.75
C GLU A 1168 1.47 21.44 -5.77
N LEU A 1169 2.77 21.15 -5.79
CA LEU A 1169 3.43 20.27 -4.85
C LEU A 1169 4.41 21.09 -4.01
N PHE A 1170 4.42 20.87 -2.70
CA PHE A 1170 5.35 21.59 -1.84
C PHE A 1170 5.76 20.82 -0.58
N GLN A 1171 6.81 21.33 0.05
CA GLN A 1171 7.29 20.97 1.37
C GLN A 1171 7.72 22.23 2.13
N VAL A 1172 7.97 22.11 3.43
CA VAL A 1172 8.48 23.23 4.25
C VAL A 1172 9.86 22.89 4.78
N THR A 1173 10.89 23.64 4.37
CA THR A 1173 12.28 23.42 4.76
C THR A 1173 12.68 24.29 5.93
N VAL A 1174 13.59 23.78 6.77
CA VAL A 1174 14.24 24.52 7.86
C VAL A 1174 15.59 25.04 7.42
N ASP A 1175 15.84 26.34 7.58
CA ASP A 1175 17.06 27.06 7.20
C ASP A 1175 17.46 26.87 5.72
N ASP A 1176 16.47 26.76 4.82
CA ASP A 1176 16.62 26.44 3.39
C ASP A 1176 17.39 25.13 3.12
N ASP A 1177 17.35 24.17 4.05
CA ASP A 1177 18.02 22.88 3.93
C ASP A 1177 17.03 21.76 3.61
N VAL A 1178 17.15 21.19 2.40
CA VAL A 1178 16.33 20.08 1.93
C VAL A 1178 16.52 18.79 2.74
N GLN A 1179 17.62 18.64 3.49
CA GLN A 1179 17.81 17.52 4.41
C GLN A 1179 17.01 17.68 5.71
N HIS A 1180 16.36 18.82 5.92
CA HIS A 1180 15.57 19.13 7.12
C HIS A 1180 14.23 19.71 6.71
N THR A 1181 13.34 18.81 6.28
CA THR A 1181 12.09 19.18 5.64
C THR A 1181 10.91 18.60 6.41
N PHE A 1182 9.83 19.38 6.55
CA PHE A 1182 8.51 18.88 6.94
C PHE A 1182 7.78 18.36 5.71
N TYR A 1183 7.29 17.13 5.79
CA TYR A 1183 6.65 16.42 4.69
C TYR A 1183 5.52 15.53 5.20
N PRO A 1184 4.51 15.21 4.37
CA PRO A 1184 3.46 14.27 4.78
C PRO A 1184 3.99 12.83 4.79
N ASP A 1185 3.51 11.99 5.71
CA ASP A 1185 3.91 10.58 5.76
C ASP A 1185 3.52 9.78 4.52
N LYS A 1186 2.46 10.21 3.82
CA LYS A 1186 2.02 9.74 2.50
C LYS A 1186 2.22 10.83 1.44
N ASN A 1187 2.80 10.46 0.31
CA ASN A 1187 2.99 11.40 -0.80
C ASN A 1187 1.64 11.85 -1.39
N LEU A 1188 1.60 13.08 -1.92
CA LEU A 1188 0.44 13.71 -2.53
C LEU A 1188 -0.75 13.90 -1.55
N SER A 1189 -0.46 14.00 -0.25
CA SER A 1189 -1.47 14.25 0.76
C SER A 1189 -1.87 15.72 0.84
N ARG A 1190 -3.14 15.95 1.13
CA ARG A 1190 -3.73 17.29 1.20
C ARG A 1190 -3.65 17.87 2.62
N SER A 1191 -4.11 19.10 2.76
CA SER A 1191 -4.17 19.82 4.04
C SER A 1191 -4.94 19.00 5.08
N GLY A 1192 -4.29 18.67 6.21
CA GLY A 1192 -4.93 17.94 7.31
C GLY A 1192 -5.17 16.44 7.10
N GLU A 1193 -4.75 15.87 5.96
CA GLU A 1193 -5.00 14.45 5.63
C GLU A 1193 -3.97 13.51 6.26
N ALA A 1194 -2.69 13.88 6.21
CA ALA A 1194 -1.56 13.03 6.55
C ALA A 1194 -0.79 13.54 7.77
N ILE A 1195 -0.17 12.63 8.52
CA ILE A 1195 0.69 13.00 9.65
C ILE A 1195 1.95 13.68 9.09
N VAL A 1196 2.24 14.89 9.55
CA VAL A 1196 3.47 15.59 9.17
C VAL A 1196 4.65 14.99 9.92
N ARG A 1197 5.67 14.59 9.15
CA ARG A 1197 6.96 14.07 9.59
C ARG A 1197 8.04 15.15 9.47
N GLY A 1198 9.24 14.85 9.97
CA GLY A 1198 10.34 15.79 9.98
C GLY A 1198 10.27 16.85 11.09
N PRO A 1199 11.20 17.82 11.08
CA PRO A 1199 12.10 18.10 9.96
C PRO A 1199 13.27 17.10 9.86
N ASP A 1200 13.34 16.35 8.76
CA ASP A 1200 14.43 15.39 8.48
C ASP A 1200 14.57 15.10 6.98
N SER A 1201 15.45 14.17 6.60
CA SER A 1201 15.80 13.86 5.21
C SER A 1201 14.92 12.77 4.55
N GLY A 1202 13.92 12.25 5.26
CA GLY A 1202 13.06 11.15 4.81
C GLY A 1202 11.94 11.55 3.84
N GLY A 1203 11.87 12.83 3.45
CA GLY A 1203 10.81 13.39 2.61
C GLY A 1203 11.11 13.47 1.11
N SER A 1204 12.20 12.89 0.59
CA SER A 1204 12.69 13.16 -0.78
C SER A 1204 11.67 12.95 -1.92
N ASP A 1205 10.63 12.16 -1.69
CA ASP A 1205 9.57 11.80 -2.62
C ASP A 1205 8.16 12.07 -2.06
N LYS A 1206 8.03 12.82 -0.96
CA LYS A 1206 6.75 13.03 -0.25
C LYS A 1206 6.36 14.50 -0.20
N ASN A 1207 5.39 14.90 -1.01
CA ASN A 1207 4.97 16.29 -1.14
C ASN A 1207 3.52 16.49 -0.68
N PHE A 1208 3.25 17.65 -0.10
CA PHE A 1208 1.89 18.13 0.08
C PHE A 1208 1.29 18.50 -1.27
N LEU A 1209 0.01 18.17 -1.48
CA LEU A 1209 -0.72 18.45 -2.71
C LEU A 1209 -1.71 19.61 -2.50
N VAL A 1210 -1.67 20.56 -3.42
CA VAL A 1210 -2.70 21.58 -3.63
C VAL A 1210 -3.32 21.33 -5.00
N ARG A 1211 -4.65 21.20 -5.06
CA ARG A 1211 -5.39 20.92 -6.31
C ARG A 1211 -6.45 22.00 -6.54
N SER A 1212 -6.45 22.62 -7.72
CA SER A 1212 -7.43 23.63 -8.12
C SER A 1212 -8.04 23.32 -9.49
N LEU A 1213 -9.32 23.62 -9.67
CA LEU A 1213 -9.98 23.61 -10.99
C LEU A 1213 -9.69 24.90 -11.79
N LEU A 1214 -9.17 25.94 -11.13
CA LEU A 1214 -8.88 27.23 -11.73
C LEU A 1214 -7.38 27.58 -11.55
N PRO A 1215 -6.72 28.12 -12.59
CA PRO A 1215 -5.35 28.60 -12.44
C PRO A 1215 -5.33 29.89 -11.60
N TYR A 1216 -4.17 30.24 -11.05
CA TYR A 1216 -3.90 31.50 -10.35
C TYR A 1216 -4.67 31.75 -9.05
N LYS A 1217 -5.43 30.77 -8.56
CA LYS A 1217 -6.14 30.87 -7.28
C LYS A 1217 -5.13 30.94 -6.13
N ALA A 1218 -5.31 31.92 -5.24
CA ALA A 1218 -4.43 32.10 -4.09
C ALA A 1218 -4.77 31.14 -2.93
N PHE A 1219 -3.72 30.60 -2.30
CA PHE A 1219 -3.80 29.81 -1.08
C PHE A 1219 -2.70 30.25 -0.11
N GLU A 1220 -2.92 30.01 1.18
CA GLU A 1220 -1.95 30.27 2.24
C GLU A 1220 -1.47 28.95 2.82
N ILE A 1221 -0.16 28.78 2.91
CA ILE A 1221 0.51 27.67 3.60
C ILE A 1221 0.82 28.14 5.03
N VAL A 1222 0.49 27.30 6.01
CA VAL A 1222 0.68 27.55 7.44
C VAL A 1222 1.54 26.43 8.03
N LEU A 1223 2.63 26.80 8.71
CA LEU A 1223 3.41 25.93 9.59
C LEU A 1223 3.08 26.32 11.04
N ASP A 1224 2.44 25.44 11.79
CA ASP A 1224 2.11 25.63 13.20
C ASP A 1224 2.95 24.68 14.07
N LEU A 1225 4.02 25.21 14.68
CA LEU A 1225 4.92 24.45 15.55
C LEU A 1225 4.31 24.18 16.94
N THR A 1226 3.15 24.78 17.23
CA THR A 1226 2.41 24.58 18.49
C THR A 1226 1.30 23.53 18.35
N ALA A 1227 1.04 23.05 17.14
CA ALA A 1227 -0.02 22.09 16.85
C ALA A 1227 0.25 20.72 17.50
N GLU A 1228 -0.69 20.25 18.32
CA GLU A 1228 -0.63 18.90 18.90
C GLU A 1228 -1.05 17.82 17.90
N ASP A 1229 -2.08 18.08 17.08
CA ASP A 1229 -2.45 17.21 15.97
C ASP A 1229 -1.44 17.43 14.84
N ARG A 1230 -0.61 16.42 14.59
CA ARG A 1230 0.47 16.54 13.61
C ARG A 1230 0.00 16.75 12.18
N ARG A 1231 -1.26 16.45 11.87
CA ARG A 1231 -1.84 16.77 10.55
C ARG A 1231 -2.03 18.27 10.36
N ARG A 1232 -2.03 19.03 11.47
CA ARG A 1232 -2.18 20.49 11.49
C ARG A 1232 -0.86 21.25 11.54
N VAL A 1233 0.27 20.55 11.71
CA VAL A 1233 1.61 21.17 11.74
C VAL A 1233 1.91 21.87 10.43
N VAL A 1234 1.57 21.26 9.28
CA VAL A 1234 1.59 21.94 7.98
C VAL A 1234 0.21 21.81 7.36
N THR A 1235 -0.43 22.94 7.12
CA THR A 1235 -1.72 23.03 6.45
C THR A 1235 -1.70 24.07 5.36
N TRP A 1236 -2.68 24.02 4.49
CA TRP A 1236 -2.94 25.10 3.56
C TRP A 1236 -4.45 25.32 3.42
N SER A 1237 -4.84 26.55 3.06
CA SER A 1237 -6.25 26.90 2.83
C SER A 1237 -6.39 27.94 1.71
N TRP A 1238 -7.55 27.95 1.04
CA TRP A 1238 -7.86 28.95 0.02
C TRP A 1238 -8.10 30.32 0.64
N VAL A 1239 -7.55 31.37 0.03
CA VAL A 1239 -7.74 32.76 0.48
C VAL A 1239 -8.32 33.63 -0.65
N SER A 1240 -9.13 34.62 -0.31
CA SER A 1240 -9.72 35.55 -1.29
C SER A 1240 -8.65 36.47 -1.88
N ASP A 1241 -8.75 36.77 -3.18
CA ASP A 1241 -7.87 37.70 -3.90
C ASP A 1241 -8.08 39.19 -3.54
N GLU A 1242 -8.86 39.50 -2.51
CA GLU A 1242 -9.01 40.88 -2.04
C GLU A 1242 -7.66 41.41 -1.54
N LEU A 1243 -7.16 42.40 -2.28
CA LEU A 1243 -5.97 43.18 -1.99
C LEU A 1243 -6.10 43.84 -0.62
N GLU A 1244 -5.17 43.57 0.29
CA GLU A 1244 -4.72 44.61 1.21
C GLU A 1244 -3.99 45.66 0.36
N ASP A 1245 -4.75 46.60 -0.22
CA ASP A 1245 -4.21 47.83 -0.79
C ASP A 1245 -3.70 48.70 0.37
N GLY A 1246 -2.52 48.32 0.87
CA GLY A 1246 -1.70 49.04 1.83
C GLY A 1246 -0.64 49.92 1.17
N SER A 1247 -0.86 50.40 -0.05
CA SER A 1247 -0.01 51.43 -0.65
C SER A 1247 -0.81 52.36 -1.56
N SER A 1248 -1.32 53.44 -0.95
CA SER A 1248 -1.47 54.70 -1.67
C SER A 1248 -0.10 55.36 -1.75
N THR A 1249 0.59 55.16 -2.88
CA THR A 1249 1.48 56.16 -3.52
C THR A 1249 1.74 55.75 -4.97
#